data_AF-A0A662KL89-F1
#
_entry.id   AF-A0A662KL89-F1
#
_cell.length_a   1.000
_cell.length_b   1.000
_cell.length_c   1.000
_cell.angle_alpha   90.00
_cell.angle_beta   90.00
_cell.angle_gamma   90.00
#
_symmetry.space_group_name_H-M   'P 1'
#
loop_
_entity.id
_entity.type
_entity.pdbx_description
1 polymer ?
#
loop_
_entity_poly.entity_id
_entity_poly.type
_entity_poly.pdbx_seq_one_letter_code
_entity_poly.pdbx_strand_id
1 'polypeptide(L)'
;MGRNIGKKGAVFVTMVLLVGTGVFSFAGNARGDTGPLSELWGNEAQPHMEFTVNTDDLTYGIIEKGGEEYAVLSLPDQGFTTVEGEAQLPVMHYMFFIPEDAHPELSITSISWEETSLRELQLPSRIVPVQPSVSKDMNPDDVPFVINNTYYASTEFMQTEVARIVDTGEVRGHHFALVEISPIQYKPSSGELRILNQCTIKIDLPGADFTKTYERMQRYNSPAFQDIYDTLFSNYNSKDMPPATRDQEGYLIIVYDTFYDEMIPFINWKESMGYEVTVVNTSDIPGGATTTNIHNYIQDAYDTWPIPPSYVLLVGDTPQIPTYTGTTGWPGTAQAVDLYYVTVDGSDYFPDIHIGRFPASLEAHVTAMVDKTVYYEQGNFPSNDFIKKAVFMASNDNWQVSEGTHNYVINNYLLPNNYTCDKLYSHTYGATTQQVRNALNDGRSLAIYSGHGSNTYWADGPPFYQSDVQSLTNQNYYPFVCSHACLTGTFNYAECFGETWVRQANKAALAFWGASESTLWDEDDILEKKMFYSWWVDNIETIGGMTDMALYYLYQYYGGGGHTKYYFEAYNVLGDPSVKIWREEPITDVFMNYTLYSGWNLITLPFEQNLTASSLAALIPECDKVVWWDAQSNMYLTFLVGITPPGSPWDFNISDGVGYYLSVTNDTNFVINGTPLDSVNVTLYPGWNTIGWWKTRATTASFLASQITDCQTVVQWDAETGSFVTFLVGITPPNSPWDFTIEQGMGVFVKVSSGSIWTG
;
A
#
# COMPACT_ATOMS: atom_id res chain seq x y z
N MET A 1 35.30 9.55 71.02
CA MET A 1 34.21 10.35 70.43
C MET A 1 34.06 9.88 69.00
N GLY A 2 33.04 9.19 68.51
CA GLY A 2 31.64 9.13 68.90
C GLY A 2 30.80 9.58 67.69
N ARG A 3 30.35 8.61 66.87
CA ARG A 3 29.06 8.50 66.13
C ARG A 3 29.16 7.96 64.69
N ASN A 4 28.54 6.79 64.54
CA ASN A 4 27.91 6.23 63.33
C ASN A 4 26.86 7.18 62.73
N ILE A 5 26.55 7.03 61.42
CA ILE A 5 25.28 6.49 60.87
C ILE A 5 25.32 6.52 59.32
N GLY A 6 25.13 5.34 58.72
CA GLY A 6 24.21 5.10 57.59
C GLY A 6 24.62 5.46 56.15
N LYS A 7 25.17 4.49 55.40
CA LYS A 7 24.92 4.39 53.95
C LYS A 7 24.15 3.10 53.69
N LYS A 8 22.84 3.23 53.46
CA LYS A 8 22.02 2.19 52.84
C LYS A 8 22.13 2.34 51.33
N GLY A 9 22.34 1.21 50.66
CA GLY A 9 22.46 1.11 49.21
C GLY A 9 21.17 1.47 48.49
N ALA A 10 21.34 2.05 47.31
CA ALA A 10 20.42 1.92 46.20
C ALA A 10 21.22 1.20 45.12
N VAL A 11 20.99 -0.10 44.98
CA VAL A 11 21.42 -0.85 43.79
C VAL A 11 20.33 -0.54 42.76
N PHE A 12 20.63 0.36 41.83
CA PHE A 12 19.86 0.47 40.60
C PHE A 12 20.07 -0.84 39.83
N VAL A 13 19.03 -1.67 39.77
CA VAL A 13 18.98 -2.79 38.83
C VAL A 13 18.74 -2.15 37.46
N THR A 14 19.81 -2.02 36.70
CA THR A 14 19.74 -1.64 35.29
C THR A 14 19.13 -2.81 34.54
N MET A 15 17.86 -2.69 34.14
CA MET A 15 17.29 -3.49 33.05
C MET A 15 18.17 -3.26 31.82
N VAL A 16 18.97 -4.26 31.45
CA VAL A 16 19.68 -4.25 30.18
C VAL A 16 18.67 -4.70 29.13
N LEU A 17 17.94 -3.74 28.56
CA LEU A 17 17.41 -3.91 27.21
C LEU A 17 18.62 -4.07 26.30
N LEU A 18 18.79 -5.25 25.70
CA LEU A 18 19.71 -5.43 24.59
C LEU A 18 19.18 -4.60 23.42
N VAL A 19 19.59 -3.33 23.36
CA VAL A 19 19.50 -2.54 22.13
C VAL A 19 20.63 -3.02 21.23
N GLY A 20 20.38 -4.13 20.54
CA GLY A 20 21.21 -4.56 19.43
C GLY A 20 21.03 -3.58 18.26
N THR A 21 21.86 -2.54 18.20
CA THR A 21 22.05 -1.76 16.97
C THR A 21 22.82 -2.62 15.98
N GLY A 22 22.11 -3.44 15.24
CA GLY A 22 22.60 -4.14 14.06
C GLY A 22 21.50 -4.06 13.02
N VAL A 23 21.77 -3.41 11.89
CA VAL A 23 20.94 -3.58 10.70
C VAL A 23 21.12 -5.03 10.29
N PHE A 24 20.11 -5.84 10.60
CA PHE A 24 20.03 -7.22 10.22
C PHE A 24 18.69 -7.41 9.53
N SER A 25 18.73 -7.37 8.20
CA SER A 25 17.73 -8.02 7.38
C SER A 25 17.97 -9.52 7.53
N PHE A 26 17.15 -10.18 8.35
CA PHE A 26 17.09 -11.64 8.40
C PHE A 26 15.64 -12.05 8.30
N ALA A 27 15.18 -12.25 7.06
CA ALA A 27 14.18 -13.26 6.82
C ALA A 27 14.85 -14.61 7.07
N GLY A 28 14.35 -15.40 8.02
CA GLY A 28 14.60 -16.84 8.02
C GLY A 28 14.12 -17.36 6.68
N ASN A 29 15.03 -17.55 5.72
CA ASN A 29 14.69 -18.01 4.39
C ASN A 29 14.31 -19.49 4.48
N ALA A 30 13.03 -19.77 4.62
CA ALA A 30 12.39 -20.98 4.11
C ALA A 30 12.03 -20.81 2.62
N ARG A 31 12.82 -20.04 1.85
CA ARG A 31 12.68 -19.98 0.39
C ARG A 31 13.19 -21.29 -0.19
N GLY A 32 12.28 -22.13 -0.67
CA GLY A 32 12.63 -23.22 -1.58
C GLY A 32 13.33 -22.65 -2.81
N ASP A 33 14.20 -23.45 -3.44
CA ASP A 33 14.81 -23.10 -4.73
C ASP A 33 13.69 -22.75 -5.74
N THR A 34 13.61 -21.49 -6.17
CA THR A 34 12.62 -21.01 -7.14
C THR A 34 13.11 -21.32 -8.55
N GLY A 35 12.54 -22.37 -9.16
CA GLY A 35 12.56 -22.56 -10.61
C GLY A 35 11.15 -22.43 -11.22
N PRO A 36 10.99 -22.67 -12.53
CA PRO A 36 9.71 -22.51 -13.24
C PRO A 36 8.60 -23.29 -12.54
N LEU A 37 7.36 -22.76 -12.48
CA LEU A 37 6.15 -23.29 -11.81
C LEU A 37 6.03 -24.82 -11.60
N SER A 38 6.48 -25.64 -12.55
CA SER A 38 6.62 -27.10 -12.41
C SER A 38 7.61 -27.56 -11.33
N GLU A 39 8.39 -26.65 -10.74
CA GLU A 39 9.33 -26.90 -9.64
C GLU A 39 8.74 -26.48 -8.28
N LEU A 40 7.69 -25.63 -8.25
CA LEU A 40 7.04 -25.18 -7.00
C LEU A 40 6.37 -26.33 -6.23
N TRP A 41 5.83 -27.31 -6.96
CA TRP A 41 5.14 -28.47 -6.39
C TRP A 41 5.72 -29.80 -6.91
N GLY A 42 6.93 -29.79 -7.45
CA GLY A 42 7.57 -30.98 -8.00
C GLY A 42 6.78 -31.63 -9.16
N ASN A 43 6.78 -32.96 -9.21
CA ASN A 43 6.13 -33.70 -10.31
C ASN A 43 4.60 -33.60 -10.22
N GLU A 44 3.93 -33.08 -11.26
CA GLU A 44 2.46 -32.97 -11.35
C GLU A 44 1.70 -34.27 -11.04
N ALA A 45 2.31 -35.44 -11.24
CA ALA A 45 1.69 -36.73 -10.92
C ALA A 45 1.66 -37.05 -9.41
N GLN A 46 2.53 -36.44 -8.61
CA GLN A 46 2.65 -36.56 -7.15
C GLN A 46 3.14 -35.21 -6.59
N PRO A 47 2.26 -34.20 -6.59
CA PRO A 47 2.67 -32.86 -6.26
C PRO A 47 3.01 -32.76 -4.78
N HIS A 48 4.16 -32.19 -4.49
CA HIS A 48 4.67 -32.00 -3.15
C HIS A 48 5.64 -30.84 -3.12
N MET A 49 5.85 -30.30 -1.94
CA MET A 49 6.87 -29.29 -1.68
C MET A 49 7.73 -29.74 -0.50
N GLU A 50 9.02 -29.44 -0.56
CA GLU A 50 9.95 -29.75 0.52
C GLU A 50 10.77 -28.50 0.84
N PHE A 51 10.89 -28.19 2.12
CA PHE A 51 11.66 -27.05 2.59
C PHE A 51 12.39 -27.39 3.89
N THR A 52 13.48 -26.70 4.13
CA THR A 52 14.31 -26.89 5.33
C THR A 52 14.30 -25.63 6.16
N VAL A 53 14.11 -25.79 7.46
CA VAL A 53 14.10 -24.71 8.43
C VAL A 53 15.17 -24.96 9.48
N ASN A 54 15.88 -23.90 9.84
CA ASN A 54 16.88 -23.90 10.90
C ASN A 54 16.45 -22.91 11.99
N THR A 55 16.93 -23.13 13.23
CA THR A 55 16.73 -22.17 14.33
C THR A 55 18.01 -21.39 14.55
N ASP A 56 18.33 -20.54 13.60
CA ASP A 56 19.39 -19.56 13.77
C ASP A 56 18.85 -18.38 14.60
N ASP A 57 19.73 -17.65 15.29
CA ASP A 57 19.38 -16.39 16.00
C ASP A 57 18.41 -16.49 17.19
N LEU A 58 18.29 -17.66 17.82
CA LEU A 58 17.58 -17.77 19.09
C LEU A 58 18.24 -16.89 20.17
N THR A 59 17.47 -15.97 20.73
CA THR A 59 17.91 -15.06 21.80
C THR A 59 17.29 -15.44 23.14
N TYR A 60 18.00 -15.09 24.21
CA TYR A 60 17.60 -15.40 25.59
C TYR A 60 17.53 -14.13 26.43
N GLY A 61 16.53 -14.06 27.30
CA GLY A 61 16.31 -12.96 28.23
C GLY A 61 15.81 -13.43 29.58
N ILE A 62 15.73 -12.49 30.52
CA ILE A 62 15.16 -12.67 31.84
C ILE A 62 14.10 -11.58 32.06
N ILE A 63 12.93 -11.98 32.55
CA ILE A 63 11.85 -11.06 32.90
C ILE A 63 11.34 -11.37 34.31
N GLU A 64 10.93 -10.34 35.05
CA GLU A 64 10.22 -10.49 36.31
C GLU A 64 8.70 -10.41 36.05
N LYS A 65 7.96 -11.45 36.45
CA LYS A 65 6.49 -11.50 36.31
C LYS A 65 5.91 -12.27 37.49
N GLY A 66 4.76 -11.85 38.03
CA GLY A 66 4.15 -12.51 39.19
C GLY A 66 5.03 -12.56 40.44
N GLY A 67 6.07 -11.71 40.53
CA GLY A 67 7.04 -11.69 41.64
C GLY A 67 8.15 -12.75 41.57
N GLU A 68 8.29 -13.47 40.44
CA GLU A 68 9.38 -14.41 40.17
C GLU A 68 10.13 -14.03 38.87
N GLU A 69 11.41 -14.41 38.78
CA GLU A 69 12.18 -14.30 37.54
C GLU A 69 11.90 -15.51 36.63
N TYR A 70 11.67 -15.24 35.35
CA TYR A 70 11.43 -16.22 34.31
C TYR A 70 12.41 -16.03 33.15
N ALA A 71 12.75 -17.13 32.49
CA ALA A 71 13.47 -17.14 31.23
C ALA A 71 12.53 -16.71 30.09
N VAL A 72 13.08 -15.98 29.12
CA VAL A 72 12.42 -15.64 27.86
C VAL A 72 13.28 -16.19 26.73
N LEU A 73 12.67 -16.93 25.81
CA LEU A 73 13.29 -17.39 24.57
C LEU A 73 12.57 -16.69 23.43
N SER A 74 13.32 -16.08 22.50
CA SER A 74 12.73 -15.32 21.40
C SER A 74 13.49 -15.53 20.11
N LEU A 75 12.75 -15.77 19.03
CA LEU A 75 13.23 -15.66 17.67
C LEU A 75 12.79 -14.30 17.12
N PRO A 76 13.72 -13.48 16.60
CA PRO A 76 13.38 -12.20 15.99
C PRO A 76 12.29 -12.34 14.92
N ASP A 77 11.31 -11.43 14.94
CA ASP A 77 10.19 -11.37 14.01
C ASP A 77 9.26 -12.60 13.94
N GLN A 78 9.43 -13.56 14.86
CA GLN A 78 8.61 -14.76 14.96
C GLN A 78 7.62 -14.68 16.13
N GLY A 79 6.54 -15.45 16.00
CA GLY A 79 5.47 -15.57 16.97
C GLY A 79 5.84 -16.36 18.22
N PHE A 80 4.85 -16.54 19.09
CA PHE A 80 4.94 -17.42 20.25
C PHE A 80 3.67 -18.24 20.44
N THR A 81 3.80 -19.33 21.20
CA THR A 81 2.66 -20.16 21.62
C THR A 81 1.59 -19.34 22.32
N THR A 82 0.31 -19.61 22.03
CA THR A 82 -0.81 -18.74 22.44
C THR A 82 -1.64 -19.28 23.61
N VAL A 83 -1.29 -20.43 24.18
CA VAL A 83 -2.07 -21.05 25.27
C VAL A 83 -1.70 -20.41 26.61
N GLU A 84 -2.62 -19.58 27.13
CA GLU A 84 -2.45 -18.88 28.41
C GLU A 84 -2.03 -19.81 29.56
N GLY A 85 -1.03 -19.37 30.32
CA GLY A 85 -0.49 -20.09 31.47
C GLY A 85 0.51 -21.20 31.14
N GLU A 86 0.63 -21.65 29.88
CA GLU A 86 1.71 -22.54 29.43
C GLU A 86 2.97 -21.74 29.08
N ALA A 87 4.13 -22.38 28.90
CA ALA A 87 5.35 -21.66 28.54
C ALA A 87 5.20 -20.93 27.20
N GLN A 88 5.59 -19.66 27.17
CA GLN A 88 5.69 -18.84 25.97
C GLN A 88 6.96 -19.25 25.21
N LEU A 89 6.78 -20.13 24.22
CA LEU A 89 7.85 -20.66 23.39
C LEU A 89 7.77 -20.00 22.01
N PRO A 90 8.90 -19.63 21.38
CA PRO A 90 8.90 -19.09 20.04
C PRO A 90 8.43 -20.15 19.04
N VAL A 91 7.63 -19.73 18.06
CA VAL A 91 7.13 -20.56 16.95
C VAL A 91 7.33 -19.81 15.64
N MET A 92 7.55 -20.55 14.55
CA MET A 92 7.67 -19.98 13.21
C MET A 92 6.43 -20.30 12.38
N HIS A 93 5.90 -19.31 11.69
CA HIS A 93 4.69 -19.44 10.88
C HIS A 93 4.99 -19.07 9.43
N TYR A 94 4.69 -19.98 8.51
CA TYR A 94 4.89 -19.78 7.07
C TYR A 94 3.58 -20.07 6.35
N MET A 95 3.13 -19.13 5.52
CA MET A 95 2.05 -19.39 4.57
C MET A 95 2.64 -19.89 3.27
N PHE A 96 2.08 -20.99 2.75
CA PHE A 96 2.46 -21.55 1.46
C PHE A 96 1.26 -21.53 0.54
N PHE A 97 1.48 -21.04 -0.68
CA PHE A 97 0.51 -21.15 -1.76
C PHE A 97 0.40 -22.61 -2.19
N ILE A 98 -0.81 -23.16 -2.13
CA ILE A 98 -1.11 -24.54 -2.50
C ILE A 98 -2.12 -24.55 -3.65
N PRO A 99 -2.10 -25.60 -4.50
CA PRO A 99 -3.07 -25.72 -5.58
C PRO A 99 -4.50 -25.84 -5.06
N GLU A 100 -5.44 -25.44 -5.92
CA GLU A 100 -6.85 -25.69 -5.75
C GLU A 100 -7.15 -27.18 -5.54
N ASP A 101 -8.15 -27.46 -4.71
CA ASP A 101 -8.62 -28.81 -4.34
C ASP A 101 -7.55 -29.72 -3.68
N ALA A 102 -6.35 -29.20 -3.40
CA ALA A 102 -5.31 -29.94 -2.67
C ALA A 102 -5.70 -30.14 -1.20
N HIS A 103 -5.38 -31.33 -0.67
CA HIS A 103 -5.51 -31.68 0.73
C HIS A 103 -4.13 -31.88 1.34
N PRO A 104 -3.47 -30.82 1.84
CA PRO A 104 -2.06 -30.87 2.20
C PRO A 104 -1.79 -31.85 3.37
N GLU A 105 -0.81 -32.73 3.18
CA GLU A 105 -0.36 -33.73 4.16
C GLU A 105 1.10 -33.48 4.54
N LEU A 106 1.35 -33.11 5.80
CA LEU A 106 2.69 -32.76 6.29
C LEU A 106 3.43 -33.98 6.86
N SER A 107 4.70 -34.13 6.50
CA SER A 107 5.62 -35.10 7.09
C SER A 107 7.02 -34.50 7.31
N ILE A 108 7.73 -35.01 8.31
CA ILE A 108 9.12 -34.61 8.60
C ILE A 108 10.05 -35.67 8.00
N THR A 109 10.89 -35.28 7.06
CA THR A 109 11.84 -36.17 6.37
C THR A 109 13.18 -36.23 7.09
N SER A 110 13.60 -35.15 7.74
CA SER A 110 14.80 -35.11 8.58
C SER A 110 14.64 -34.13 9.74
N ILE A 111 15.25 -34.43 10.89
CA ILE A 111 15.25 -33.54 12.05
C ILE A 111 16.52 -33.71 12.89
N SER A 112 17.06 -32.61 13.38
CA SER A 112 18.22 -32.60 14.27
C SER A 112 18.04 -31.59 15.40
N TRP A 113 18.52 -31.97 16.58
CA TRP A 113 18.35 -31.22 17.83
C TRP A 113 19.69 -30.93 18.49
N GLU A 114 19.79 -29.79 19.14
CA GLU A 114 20.71 -29.52 20.24
C GLU A 114 19.97 -29.73 21.56
N GLU A 115 20.57 -30.49 22.48
CA GLU A 115 20.03 -30.66 23.84
C GLU A 115 20.81 -29.76 24.81
N THR A 116 20.08 -28.98 25.61
CA THR A 116 20.64 -28.15 26.69
C THR A 116 19.64 -28.00 27.83
N SER A 117 19.86 -27.07 28.76
CA SER A 117 18.89 -26.71 29.79
C SER A 117 18.98 -25.22 30.12
N LEU A 118 17.89 -24.69 30.68
CA LEU A 118 17.87 -23.33 31.23
C LEU A 118 19.05 -23.08 32.19
N ARG A 119 19.41 -24.11 32.98
CA ARG A 119 20.55 -24.03 33.91
C ARG A 119 21.89 -23.88 33.20
N GLU A 120 22.12 -24.63 32.13
CA GLU A 120 23.36 -24.53 31.33
C GLU A 120 23.47 -23.19 30.62
N LEU A 121 22.32 -22.66 30.17
CA LEU A 121 22.18 -21.32 29.59
C LEU A 121 22.22 -20.18 30.64
N GLN A 122 22.36 -20.51 31.92
CA GLN A 122 22.38 -19.55 33.04
C GLN A 122 21.10 -18.69 33.14
N LEU A 123 19.96 -19.29 32.82
CA LEU A 123 18.62 -18.69 32.87
C LEU A 123 17.84 -19.15 34.12
N PRO A 124 16.76 -18.44 34.50
CA PRO A 124 15.83 -18.89 35.52
C PRO A 124 15.26 -20.28 35.23
N SER A 125 14.79 -20.98 36.27
CA SER A 125 14.39 -22.40 36.19
C SER A 125 13.12 -22.66 35.38
N ARG A 126 12.41 -21.61 34.96
CA ARG A 126 11.15 -21.70 34.20
C ARG A 126 11.14 -20.66 33.09
N ILE A 127 10.63 -21.05 31.93
CA ILE A 127 10.23 -20.10 30.88
C ILE A 127 8.98 -19.36 31.33
N VAL A 128 8.83 -18.10 30.93
CA VAL A 128 7.66 -17.27 31.29
C VAL A 128 6.37 -17.88 30.73
N PRO A 129 5.27 -17.93 31.49
CA PRO A 129 3.99 -18.36 30.96
C PRO A 129 3.38 -17.31 30.03
N VAL A 130 2.74 -17.75 28.95
CA VAL A 130 1.87 -16.90 28.11
C VAL A 130 0.85 -16.21 29.00
N GLN A 131 0.76 -14.90 28.92
CA GLN A 131 -0.21 -14.11 29.68
C GLN A 131 -1.38 -13.70 28.80
N PRO A 132 -2.57 -13.47 29.36
CA PRO A 132 -3.67 -12.85 28.63
C PRO A 132 -3.26 -11.50 28.07
N SER A 133 -3.70 -11.20 26.85
CA SER A 133 -3.51 -9.88 26.24
C SER A 133 -4.18 -8.80 27.08
N VAL A 134 -3.55 -7.63 27.16
CA VAL A 134 -4.04 -6.51 27.96
C VAL A 134 -4.65 -5.46 27.04
N SER A 135 -5.98 -5.33 27.10
CA SER A 135 -6.69 -4.20 26.50
C SER A 135 -6.21 -2.89 27.08
N LYS A 136 -6.06 -1.88 26.22
CA LYS A 136 -5.66 -0.54 26.62
C LYS A 136 -6.68 0.08 27.56
N ASP A 137 -7.97 -0.23 27.45
CA ASP A 137 -9.00 0.29 28.38
C ASP A 137 -9.06 -0.41 29.74
N MET A 138 -8.24 -1.46 29.97
CA MET A 138 -8.15 -2.16 31.23
C MET A 138 -7.02 -1.62 32.09
N ASN A 139 -7.23 -1.63 33.41
CA ASN A 139 -6.14 -1.41 34.36
C ASN A 139 -5.24 -2.67 34.38
N PRO A 140 -3.93 -2.55 34.08
CA PRO A 140 -3.02 -3.70 34.08
C PRO A 140 -2.96 -4.44 35.42
N ASP A 141 -3.17 -3.75 36.55
CA ASP A 141 -3.18 -4.36 37.88
C ASP A 141 -4.38 -5.31 38.10
N ASP A 142 -5.43 -5.17 37.30
CA ASP A 142 -6.64 -6.00 37.38
C ASP A 142 -6.54 -7.26 36.51
N VAL A 143 -5.51 -7.38 35.66
CA VAL A 143 -5.24 -8.57 34.84
C VAL A 143 -4.45 -9.59 35.67
N PRO A 144 -5.05 -10.73 36.06
CA PRO A 144 -4.37 -11.68 36.93
C PRO A 144 -3.21 -12.36 36.20
N PHE A 145 -2.10 -12.58 36.91
CA PHE A 145 -1.04 -13.44 36.43
C PHE A 145 -1.54 -14.88 36.29
N VAL A 146 -1.38 -15.47 35.10
CA VAL A 146 -1.85 -16.82 34.79
C VAL A 146 -0.66 -17.78 34.69
N ILE A 147 -0.74 -18.91 35.42
CA ILE A 147 0.24 -20.00 35.32
C ILE A 147 -0.46 -21.36 35.45
N ASN A 148 -0.23 -22.23 34.46
CA ASN A 148 -0.73 -23.59 34.47
C ASN A 148 0.22 -24.49 35.27
N ASN A 149 -0.05 -24.65 36.56
CA ASN A 149 0.79 -25.47 37.44
C ASN A 149 0.89 -26.95 37.01
N THR A 150 -0.12 -27.48 36.29
CA THR A 150 -0.07 -28.84 35.74
C THR A 150 0.95 -28.93 34.60
N TYR A 151 0.96 -27.93 33.70
CA TYR A 151 1.97 -27.81 32.65
C TYR A 151 3.38 -27.72 33.25
N TYR A 152 3.59 -26.83 34.22
CA TYR A 152 4.91 -26.64 34.86
C TYR A 152 5.37 -27.81 35.74
N ALA A 153 4.46 -28.72 36.10
CA ALA A 153 4.80 -29.98 36.78
C ALA A 153 5.10 -31.14 35.82
N SER A 154 4.93 -30.95 34.50
CA SER A 154 5.11 -32.00 33.50
C SER A 154 6.56 -32.49 33.45
N THR A 155 6.72 -33.82 33.45
CA THR A 155 8.01 -34.52 33.29
C THR A 155 8.32 -34.86 31.84
N GLU A 156 7.39 -34.60 30.93
CA GLU A 156 7.54 -34.85 29.50
C GLU A 156 8.00 -33.58 28.78
N PHE A 157 8.61 -33.76 27.61
CA PHE A 157 8.82 -32.66 26.68
C PHE A 157 7.46 -32.20 26.14
N MET A 158 7.18 -30.92 26.24
CA MET A 158 6.01 -30.25 25.65
C MET A 158 6.35 -29.75 24.23
N GLN A 159 5.33 -29.45 23.43
CA GLN A 159 5.44 -29.16 21.99
C GLN A 159 6.10 -30.29 21.20
N THR A 160 5.56 -31.50 21.33
CA THR A 160 6.10 -32.69 20.67
C THR A 160 5.83 -32.73 19.16
N GLU A 161 4.82 -31.99 18.69
CA GLU A 161 4.53 -31.82 17.27
C GLU A 161 5.38 -30.69 16.71
N VAL A 162 6.48 -31.05 16.05
CA VAL A 162 7.50 -30.09 15.59
C VAL A 162 7.00 -29.21 14.46
N ALA A 163 6.13 -29.74 13.60
CA ALA A 163 5.53 -29.00 12.51
C ALA A 163 4.10 -29.49 12.27
N ARG A 164 3.19 -28.58 11.97
CA ARG A 164 1.78 -28.88 11.66
C ARG A 164 1.18 -27.84 10.73
N ILE A 165 0.14 -28.25 10.00
CA ILE A 165 -0.72 -27.32 9.27
C ILE A 165 -1.78 -26.84 10.26
N VAL A 166 -1.81 -25.55 10.55
CA VAL A 166 -2.72 -24.96 11.54
C VAL A 166 -4.02 -24.46 10.92
N ASP A 167 -3.97 -23.99 9.67
CA ASP A 167 -5.14 -23.50 8.95
C ASP A 167 -4.92 -23.57 7.43
N THR A 168 -6.03 -23.51 6.68
CA THR A 168 -6.04 -23.32 5.22
C THR A 168 -7.09 -22.28 4.87
N GLY A 169 -6.78 -21.37 3.97
CA GLY A 169 -7.68 -20.30 3.55
C GLY A 169 -7.37 -19.81 2.15
N GLU A 170 -8.04 -18.76 1.73
CA GLU A 170 -7.92 -18.17 0.41
C GLU A 170 -7.64 -16.67 0.54
N VAL A 171 -6.81 -16.13 -0.35
CA VAL A 171 -6.68 -14.69 -0.55
C VAL A 171 -6.77 -14.43 -2.04
N ARG A 172 -7.92 -13.96 -2.50
CA ARG A 172 -8.17 -13.55 -3.89
C ARG A 172 -7.59 -14.53 -4.92
N GLY A 173 -8.22 -15.70 -5.03
CA GLY A 173 -7.86 -16.76 -5.98
C GLY A 173 -6.60 -17.55 -5.63
N HIS A 174 -5.99 -17.30 -4.46
CA HIS A 174 -4.81 -18.02 -3.99
C HIS A 174 -5.11 -18.79 -2.70
N HIS A 175 -5.27 -20.10 -2.84
CA HIS A 175 -5.43 -21.02 -1.72
C HIS A 175 -4.10 -21.25 -0.99
N PHE A 176 -4.10 -21.21 0.34
CA PHE A 176 -2.89 -21.32 1.14
C PHE A 176 -3.03 -22.34 2.28
N ALA A 177 -1.88 -22.84 2.74
CA ALA A 177 -1.74 -23.56 4.00
C ALA A 177 -0.81 -22.78 4.93
N LEU A 178 -1.27 -22.52 6.16
CA LEU A 178 -0.44 -21.96 7.22
C LEU A 178 0.25 -23.11 7.97
N VAL A 179 1.57 -23.11 7.95
CA VAL A 179 2.41 -24.11 8.60
C VAL A 179 3.08 -23.49 9.82
N GLU A 180 2.85 -24.10 10.99
CA GLU A 180 3.52 -23.75 12.24
C GLU A 180 4.67 -24.72 12.50
N ILE A 181 5.82 -24.19 12.90
CA ILE A 181 6.98 -24.97 13.33
C ILE A 181 7.31 -24.59 14.77
N SER A 182 7.45 -25.61 15.62
CA SER A 182 7.85 -25.51 17.02
C SER A 182 9.35 -25.85 17.16
N PRO A 183 10.25 -24.84 17.11
CA PRO A 183 11.70 -25.06 17.18
C PRO A 183 12.19 -25.44 18.57
N ILE A 184 11.36 -25.33 19.62
CA ILE A 184 11.76 -25.59 21.00
C ILE A 184 10.86 -26.65 21.62
N GLN A 185 11.45 -27.73 22.11
CA GLN A 185 10.78 -28.65 23.05
C GLN A 185 11.28 -28.35 24.46
N TYR A 186 10.35 -28.21 25.39
CA TYR A 186 10.66 -27.81 26.76
C TYR A 186 10.09 -28.84 27.74
N LYS A 187 10.91 -29.27 28.70
CA LYS A 187 10.47 -30.10 29.83
C LYS A 187 10.31 -29.23 31.08
N PRO A 188 9.08 -28.84 31.46
CA PRO A 188 8.89 -27.76 32.43
C PRO A 188 9.35 -28.06 33.85
N SER A 189 9.27 -29.32 34.28
CA SER A 189 9.66 -29.72 35.65
C SER A 189 11.17 -29.67 35.90
N SER A 190 12.01 -29.82 34.87
CA SER A 190 13.47 -29.89 35.02
C SER A 190 14.23 -28.75 34.34
N GLY A 191 13.60 -28.03 33.42
CA GLY A 191 14.27 -26.97 32.66
C GLY A 191 15.07 -27.47 31.45
N GLU A 192 14.92 -28.73 31.06
CA GLU A 192 15.60 -29.30 29.88
C GLU A 192 14.97 -28.78 28.58
N LEU A 193 15.82 -28.50 27.59
CA LEU A 193 15.45 -27.96 26.29
C LEU A 193 15.98 -28.85 25.17
N ARG A 194 15.19 -28.98 24.11
CA ARG A 194 15.67 -29.35 22.78
C ARG A 194 15.44 -28.18 21.85
N ILE A 195 16.51 -27.71 21.23
CA ILE A 195 16.51 -26.60 20.29
C ILE A 195 16.74 -27.18 18.90
N LEU A 196 15.84 -26.89 17.97
CA LEU A 196 15.88 -27.44 16.63
C LEU A 196 17.08 -26.86 15.87
N ASN A 197 18.05 -27.67 15.48
CA ASN A 197 19.13 -27.20 14.61
C ASN A 197 18.64 -27.07 13.17
N GLN A 198 17.99 -28.13 12.68
CA GLN A 198 17.51 -28.22 11.32
C GLN A 198 16.36 -29.23 11.23
N CYS A 199 15.29 -28.87 10.50
CA CYS A 199 14.16 -29.72 10.17
C CYS A 199 13.89 -29.64 8.66
N THR A 200 13.79 -30.78 7.99
CA THR A 200 13.27 -30.85 6.60
C THR A 200 11.84 -31.35 6.64
N ILE A 201 10.94 -30.54 6.09
CA ILE A 201 9.50 -30.76 6.06
C ILE A 201 9.08 -30.98 4.62
N LYS A 202 8.29 -32.03 4.39
CA LYS A 202 7.65 -32.33 3.11
C LYS A 202 6.14 -32.21 3.27
N ILE A 203 5.50 -31.49 2.36
CA ILE A 203 4.04 -31.37 2.25
C ILE A 203 3.62 -32.02 0.95
N ASP A 204 2.92 -33.15 1.03
CA ASP A 204 2.26 -33.79 -0.11
C ASP A 204 0.91 -33.13 -0.38
N LEU A 205 0.53 -32.98 -1.66
CA LEU A 205 -0.64 -32.20 -2.10
C LEU A 205 -1.66 -33.08 -2.88
N PRO A 206 -2.18 -34.18 -2.30
CA PRO A 206 -3.16 -35.01 -2.98
C PRO A 206 -4.42 -34.21 -3.34
N GLY A 207 -4.97 -34.47 -4.53
CA GLY A 207 -6.18 -33.79 -5.01
C GLY A 207 -5.92 -32.49 -5.78
N ALA A 208 -4.68 -31.99 -5.82
CA ALA A 208 -4.31 -30.76 -6.52
C ALA A 208 -4.84 -30.70 -7.96
N ASP A 209 -5.57 -29.63 -8.28
CA ASP A 209 -6.00 -29.26 -9.63
C ASP A 209 -5.24 -28.02 -10.11
N PHE A 210 -4.14 -28.26 -10.83
CA PHE A 210 -3.33 -27.18 -11.40
C PHE A 210 -4.07 -26.38 -12.47
N THR A 211 -4.99 -27.00 -13.23
CA THR A 211 -5.71 -26.28 -14.29
C THR A 211 -6.63 -25.24 -13.65
N LYS A 212 -7.42 -25.67 -12.66
CA LYS A 212 -8.29 -24.78 -11.88
C LYS A 212 -7.49 -23.70 -11.17
N THR A 213 -6.32 -24.05 -10.62
CA THR A 213 -5.38 -23.11 -9.98
C THR A 213 -4.97 -22.01 -10.97
N TYR A 214 -4.47 -22.36 -12.16
CA TYR A 214 -4.06 -21.38 -13.15
C TYR A 214 -5.23 -20.52 -13.67
N GLU A 215 -6.41 -21.12 -13.85
CA GLU A 215 -7.62 -20.39 -14.26
C GLU A 215 -8.02 -19.34 -13.21
N ARG A 216 -8.00 -19.69 -11.92
CA ARG A 216 -8.31 -18.76 -10.81
C ARG A 216 -7.26 -17.66 -10.68
N MET A 217 -5.98 -17.99 -10.73
CA MET A 217 -4.90 -16.99 -10.71
C MET A 217 -5.06 -15.98 -11.85
N GLN A 218 -5.30 -16.44 -13.08
CA GLN A 218 -5.51 -15.53 -14.22
C GLN A 218 -6.79 -14.70 -14.10
N ARG A 219 -7.85 -15.29 -13.54
CA ARG A 219 -9.15 -14.63 -13.36
C ARG A 219 -9.07 -13.46 -12.39
N TYR A 220 -8.39 -13.66 -11.26
CA TYR A 220 -8.37 -12.74 -10.13
C TYR A 220 -7.06 -11.94 -10.00
N ASN A 221 -6.12 -12.12 -10.94
CA ASN A 221 -4.90 -11.33 -11.02
C ASN A 221 -5.19 -9.83 -10.91
N SER A 222 -4.48 -9.15 -10.01
CA SER A 222 -4.56 -7.71 -9.81
C SER A 222 -3.20 -7.16 -9.40
N PRO A 223 -2.73 -6.05 -9.99
CA PRO A 223 -1.54 -5.33 -9.53
C PRO A 223 -1.53 -5.02 -8.02
N ALA A 224 -2.68 -4.66 -7.43
CA ALA A 224 -2.83 -4.36 -6.00
C ALA A 224 -2.37 -5.48 -5.07
N PHE A 225 -2.47 -6.74 -5.51
CA PHE A 225 -2.18 -7.90 -4.69
C PHE A 225 -0.86 -8.60 -5.05
N GLN A 226 -0.16 -8.21 -6.12
CA GLN A 226 1.06 -8.92 -6.54
C GLN A 226 2.14 -8.91 -5.46
N ASP A 227 2.47 -7.72 -4.95
CA ASP A 227 3.47 -7.56 -3.89
C ASP A 227 3.03 -8.23 -2.58
N ILE A 228 1.71 -8.31 -2.34
CA ILE A 228 1.14 -9.08 -1.22
C ILE A 228 1.47 -10.56 -1.40
N TYR A 229 1.18 -11.18 -2.55
CA TYR A 229 1.44 -12.61 -2.75
C TYR A 229 2.92 -12.97 -2.70
N ASP A 230 3.77 -12.15 -3.35
CA ASP A 230 5.23 -12.33 -3.39
C ASP A 230 5.88 -12.31 -2.01
N THR A 231 5.22 -11.64 -1.07
CA THR A 231 5.68 -11.47 0.30
C THR A 231 5.02 -12.47 1.25
N LEU A 232 3.70 -12.65 1.13
CA LEU A 232 2.90 -13.45 2.05
C LEU A 232 3.23 -14.95 1.93
N PHE A 233 3.41 -15.43 0.70
CA PHE A 233 3.61 -16.85 0.42
C PHE A 233 5.07 -17.20 0.24
N SER A 234 5.58 -18.10 1.08
CA SER A 234 7.01 -18.47 1.12
C SER A 234 7.52 -19.18 -0.14
N ASN A 235 6.60 -19.72 -0.95
CA ASN A 235 6.86 -20.41 -2.21
C ASN A 235 6.26 -19.69 -3.43
N TYR A 236 5.98 -18.38 -3.35
CA TYR A 236 5.41 -17.63 -4.47
C TYR A 236 6.41 -16.61 -5.03
N ASN A 237 6.38 -16.43 -6.34
CA ASN A 237 7.10 -15.38 -7.05
C ASN A 237 6.37 -15.06 -8.35
N SER A 238 5.77 -13.87 -8.42
CA SER A 238 5.01 -13.35 -9.55
C SER A 238 5.81 -13.35 -10.86
N LYS A 239 7.14 -13.23 -10.78
CA LYS A 239 8.03 -13.25 -11.96
C LYS A 239 8.13 -14.62 -12.62
N ASP A 240 7.85 -15.68 -11.87
CA ASP A 240 7.84 -17.06 -12.37
C ASP A 240 6.46 -17.46 -12.91
N MET A 241 5.46 -16.55 -12.79
CA MET A 241 4.09 -16.75 -13.26
C MET A 241 3.93 -16.35 -14.72
N PRO A 242 2.93 -16.92 -15.45
CA PRO A 242 2.59 -16.46 -16.79
C PRO A 242 2.29 -14.96 -16.74
N PRO A 243 2.66 -14.19 -17.78
CA PRO A 243 2.38 -12.77 -17.82
C PRO A 243 0.90 -12.53 -17.55
N ALA A 244 0.62 -11.57 -16.66
CA ALA A 244 -0.72 -11.10 -16.42
C ALA A 244 -1.39 -10.82 -17.77
N THR A 245 -2.60 -11.36 -17.96
CA THR A 245 -3.37 -11.07 -19.16
C THR A 245 -4.03 -9.69 -19.09
N ARG A 246 -3.95 -9.03 -17.92
CA ARG A 246 -4.63 -7.78 -17.57
C ARG A 246 -3.82 -7.00 -16.55
N ASP A 247 -3.67 -5.71 -16.83
CA ASP A 247 -2.91 -4.77 -16.00
C ASP A 247 -3.82 -3.69 -15.39
N GLN A 248 -5.12 -3.73 -15.68
CA GLN A 248 -6.13 -2.80 -15.17
C GLN A 248 -6.75 -3.31 -13.87
N GLU A 249 -6.98 -2.41 -12.93
CA GLU A 249 -7.61 -2.69 -11.63
C GLU A 249 -9.06 -2.22 -11.63
N GLY A 250 -9.98 -3.12 -11.25
CA GLY A 250 -11.39 -2.75 -11.05
C GLY A 250 -11.55 -1.96 -9.76
N TYR A 251 -12.34 -0.88 -9.80
CA TYR A 251 -12.67 -0.06 -8.65
C TYR A 251 -14.19 0.10 -8.54
N LEU A 252 -14.79 -0.48 -7.51
CA LEU A 252 -16.24 -0.39 -7.27
C LEU A 252 -16.55 0.69 -6.22
N ILE A 253 -17.36 1.68 -6.59
CA ILE A 253 -17.88 2.71 -5.69
C ILE A 253 -19.36 2.43 -5.45
N ILE A 254 -19.73 2.19 -4.18
CA ILE A 254 -21.13 2.11 -3.76
C ILE A 254 -21.46 3.40 -3.03
N VAL A 255 -22.34 4.21 -3.61
CA VAL A 255 -22.59 5.59 -3.17
C VAL A 255 -24.06 5.78 -2.79
N TYR A 256 -24.30 6.49 -1.71
CA TYR A 256 -25.65 6.94 -1.39
C TYR A 256 -26.14 7.92 -2.45
N ASP A 257 -27.36 7.74 -2.95
CA ASP A 257 -27.89 8.42 -4.13
C ASP A 257 -27.68 9.94 -4.15
N THR A 258 -27.81 10.61 -3.00
CA THR A 258 -27.66 12.07 -2.91
C THR A 258 -26.21 12.55 -2.92
N PHE A 259 -25.24 11.64 -2.87
CA PHE A 259 -23.80 11.94 -2.83
C PHE A 259 -23.10 11.65 -4.17
N TYR A 260 -23.84 11.22 -5.18
CA TYR A 260 -23.29 10.82 -6.47
C TYR A 260 -22.57 11.98 -7.17
N ASP A 261 -23.17 13.16 -7.19
CA ASP A 261 -22.63 14.32 -7.92
C ASP A 261 -21.30 14.79 -7.31
N GLU A 262 -21.15 14.72 -5.99
CA GLU A 262 -19.92 15.07 -5.28
C GLU A 262 -18.78 14.09 -5.58
N MET A 263 -19.07 12.86 -6.02
CA MET A 263 -18.06 11.87 -6.37
C MET A 263 -17.50 12.03 -7.79
N ILE A 264 -18.13 12.82 -8.67
CA ILE A 264 -17.70 12.98 -10.07
C ILE A 264 -16.21 13.34 -10.21
N PRO A 265 -15.62 14.28 -9.43
CA PRO A 265 -14.19 14.58 -9.52
C PRO A 265 -13.30 13.39 -9.17
N PHE A 266 -13.68 12.61 -8.16
CA PHE A 266 -12.96 11.40 -7.75
C PHE A 266 -13.02 10.31 -8.83
N ILE A 267 -14.21 10.07 -9.39
CA ILE A 267 -14.42 9.08 -10.45
C ILE A 267 -13.53 9.40 -11.65
N ASN A 268 -13.60 10.64 -12.15
CA ASN A 268 -12.79 11.08 -13.29
C ASN A 268 -11.28 10.95 -13.00
N TRP A 269 -10.86 11.26 -11.78
CA TRP A 269 -9.47 11.17 -11.37
C TRP A 269 -8.99 9.71 -11.36
N LYS A 270 -9.73 8.78 -10.75
CA LYS A 270 -9.39 7.36 -10.75
C LYS A 270 -9.39 6.75 -12.16
N GLU A 271 -10.36 7.09 -12.99
CA GLU A 271 -10.33 6.68 -14.42
C GLU A 271 -9.08 7.22 -15.14
N SER A 272 -8.64 8.44 -14.83
CA SER A 272 -7.42 9.02 -15.41
C SER A 272 -6.13 8.32 -14.96
N MET A 273 -6.15 7.70 -13.78
CA MET A 273 -5.06 6.86 -13.27
C MET A 273 -5.07 5.43 -13.86
N GLY A 274 -6.08 5.08 -14.67
CA GLY A 274 -6.18 3.79 -15.34
C GLY A 274 -7.07 2.75 -14.64
N TYR A 275 -7.78 3.12 -13.58
CA TYR A 275 -8.76 2.25 -12.93
C TYR A 275 -9.99 2.04 -13.82
N GLU A 276 -10.53 0.82 -13.84
CA GLU A 276 -11.86 0.55 -14.38
C GLU A 276 -12.89 0.85 -13.27
N VAL A 277 -13.43 2.07 -13.27
CA VAL A 277 -14.34 2.53 -12.22
C VAL A 277 -15.78 2.15 -12.53
N THR A 278 -16.45 1.51 -11.58
CA THR A 278 -17.91 1.28 -11.62
C THR A 278 -18.56 1.94 -10.42
N VAL A 279 -19.62 2.72 -10.66
CA VAL A 279 -20.34 3.46 -9.62
C VAL A 279 -21.77 2.96 -9.54
N VAL A 280 -22.23 2.66 -8.33
CA VAL A 280 -23.55 2.08 -8.07
C VAL A 280 -24.23 2.86 -6.96
N ASN A 281 -25.41 3.41 -7.25
CA ASN A 281 -26.21 4.05 -6.21
C ASN A 281 -26.82 3.00 -5.29
N THR A 282 -27.01 3.34 -4.02
CA THR A 282 -27.68 2.47 -3.06
C THR A 282 -29.08 2.02 -3.49
N SER A 283 -29.81 2.86 -4.24
CA SER A 283 -31.12 2.49 -4.80
C SER A 283 -31.06 1.50 -5.97
N ASP A 284 -29.91 1.39 -6.63
CA ASP A 284 -29.68 0.47 -7.76
C ASP A 284 -29.27 -0.94 -7.29
N ILE A 285 -28.96 -1.12 -6.00
CA ILE A 285 -28.66 -2.42 -5.41
C ILE A 285 -29.91 -3.33 -5.46
N PRO A 286 -29.83 -4.51 -6.10
CA PRO A 286 -30.97 -5.43 -6.19
C PRO A 286 -31.50 -5.83 -4.81
N GLY A 287 -32.80 -5.61 -4.58
CA GLY A 287 -33.45 -5.87 -3.28
C GLY A 287 -33.22 -4.77 -2.22
N GLY A 288 -32.58 -3.65 -2.60
CA GLY A 288 -32.27 -2.51 -1.74
C GLY A 288 -30.94 -2.67 -1.00
N ALA A 289 -30.35 -1.54 -0.56
CA ALA A 289 -29.07 -1.47 0.15
C ALA A 289 -29.14 -2.00 1.59
N THR A 290 -29.28 -3.33 1.73
CA THR A 290 -29.04 -4.06 2.99
C THR A 290 -27.62 -4.62 2.99
N THR A 291 -27.06 -4.94 4.17
CA THR A 291 -25.72 -5.54 4.27
C THR A 291 -25.59 -6.78 3.38
N THR A 292 -26.56 -7.69 3.45
CA THR A 292 -26.60 -8.92 2.62
C THR A 292 -26.66 -8.61 1.12
N ASN A 293 -27.48 -7.66 0.68
CA ASN A 293 -27.60 -7.38 -0.75
C ASN A 293 -26.37 -6.65 -1.31
N ILE A 294 -25.73 -5.78 -0.51
CA ILE A 294 -24.46 -5.13 -0.87
C ILE A 294 -23.35 -6.17 -0.99
N HIS A 295 -23.21 -7.07 0.00
CA HIS A 295 -22.26 -8.19 -0.08
C HIS A 295 -22.50 -9.04 -1.33
N ASN A 296 -23.76 -9.45 -1.57
CA ASN A 296 -24.09 -10.26 -2.75
C ASN A 296 -23.79 -9.54 -4.06
N TYR A 297 -23.93 -8.22 -4.10
CA TYR A 297 -23.57 -7.41 -5.27
C TYR A 297 -22.04 -7.40 -5.48
N ILE A 298 -21.25 -7.22 -4.42
CA ILE A 298 -19.79 -7.27 -4.47
C ILE A 298 -19.31 -8.67 -4.87
N GLN A 299 -19.90 -9.72 -4.33
CA GLN A 299 -19.65 -11.12 -4.71
C GLN A 299 -19.93 -11.35 -6.20
N ASP A 300 -21.10 -10.93 -6.71
CA ASP A 300 -21.43 -11.06 -8.14
C ASP A 300 -20.45 -10.28 -9.03
N ALA A 301 -20.03 -9.09 -8.59
CA ALA A 301 -19.02 -8.31 -9.29
C ALA A 301 -17.66 -9.02 -9.33
N TYR A 302 -17.21 -9.57 -8.19
CA TYR A 302 -15.99 -10.36 -8.09
C TYR A 302 -16.03 -11.58 -9.01
N ASP A 303 -17.12 -12.34 -8.98
CA ASP A 303 -17.25 -13.60 -9.70
C ASP A 303 -17.43 -13.40 -11.21
N THR A 304 -18.24 -12.41 -11.63
CA THR A 304 -18.77 -12.38 -13.00
C THR A 304 -18.25 -11.24 -13.88
N TRP A 305 -17.75 -10.13 -13.31
CA TRP A 305 -17.37 -8.98 -14.13
C TRP A 305 -16.08 -9.21 -14.91
N PRO A 306 -15.93 -8.69 -16.14
CA PRO A 306 -14.70 -8.86 -16.90
C PRO A 306 -13.44 -8.48 -16.12
N ILE A 307 -13.49 -7.38 -15.35
CA ILE A 307 -12.44 -6.96 -14.41
C ILE A 307 -13.03 -7.00 -13.00
N PRO A 308 -12.69 -8.01 -12.17
CA PRO A 308 -13.14 -8.06 -10.78
C PRO A 308 -12.61 -6.86 -9.99
N PRO A 309 -13.41 -6.26 -9.08
CA PRO A 309 -12.94 -5.17 -8.23
C PRO A 309 -11.73 -5.61 -7.41
N SER A 310 -10.71 -4.77 -7.37
CA SER A 310 -9.56 -4.85 -6.44
C SER A 310 -9.73 -3.87 -5.28
N TYR A 311 -10.58 -2.86 -5.48
CA TYR A 311 -10.95 -1.86 -4.48
C TYR A 311 -12.47 -1.71 -4.40
N VAL A 312 -12.98 -1.54 -3.18
CA VAL A 312 -14.34 -1.09 -2.90
C VAL A 312 -14.29 0.17 -2.03
N LEU A 313 -15.03 1.21 -2.43
CA LEU A 313 -15.24 2.41 -1.63
C LEU A 313 -16.74 2.58 -1.32
N LEU A 314 -17.06 2.60 -0.03
CA LEU A 314 -18.41 2.90 0.46
C LEU A 314 -18.54 4.40 0.72
N VAL A 315 -19.45 5.09 0.02
CA VAL A 315 -19.64 6.55 0.14
C VAL A 315 -20.96 6.83 0.86
N GLY A 316 -20.87 6.91 2.18
CA GLY A 316 -21.98 7.12 3.10
C GLY A 316 -21.63 6.65 4.50
N ASP A 317 -22.20 7.29 5.51
CA ASP A 317 -22.17 6.82 6.89
C ASP A 317 -23.18 5.66 7.08
N THR A 318 -23.19 5.01 8.24
CA THR A 318 -24.04 3.85 8.57
C THR A 318 -25.54 4.06 8.36
N PRO A 319 -26.12 5.29 8.49
CA PRO A 319 -27.51 5.52 8.11
C PRO A 319 -27.77 5.52 6.59
N GLN A 320 -26.75 5.83 5.79
CA GLN A 320 -26.81 5.87 4.32
C GLN A 320 -26.45 4.52 3.70
N ILE A 321 -25.39 3.88 4.19
CA ILE A 321 -24.92 2.56 3.77
C ILE A 321 -24.70 1.74 5.04
N PRO A 322 -25.52 0.70 5.29
CA PRO A 322 -25.39 -0.09 6.52
C PRO A 322 -24.03 -0.78 6.60
N THR A 323 -23.73 -1.34 7.77
CA THR A 323 -22.48 -2.06 8.05
C THR A 323 -22.79 -3.31 8.86
N TYR A 324 -21.87 -4.27 8.87
CA TYR A 324 -21.99 -5.44 9.72
C TYR A 324 -21.66 -5.11 11.17
N THR A 325 -22.02 -6.02 12.06
CA THR A 325 -21.49 -6.05 13.42
C THR A 325 -20.53 -7.23 13.51
N GLY A 326 -19.35 -7.02 14.10
CA GLY A 326 -18.35 -8.07 14.28
C GLY A 326 -18.87 -9.28 15.07
N THR A 327 -18.09 -10.34 15.08
CA THR A 327 -18.39 -11.60 15.77
C THR A 327 -17.51 -11.84 17.01
N THR A 328 -16.48 -11.02 17.22
CA THR A 328 -15.41 -11.27 18.21
C THR A 328 -15.22 -10.18 19.27
N GLY A 329 -16.18 -9.26 19.43
CA GLY A 329 -16.07 -8.12 20.36
C GLY A 329 -15.61 -8.47 21.78
N TRP A 330 -14.59 -7.75 22.27
CA TRP A 330 -13.97 -7.93 23.58
C TRP A 330 -13.20 -6.67 24.02
N PRO A 331 -13.18 -6.29 25.31
CA PRO A 331 -13.99 -6.81 26.40
C PRO A 331 -15.46 -6.33 26.31
N GLY A 332 -15.77 -5.45 25.35
CA GLY A 332 -17.09 -4.90 25.08
C GLY A 332 -17.94 -5.74 24.14
N THR A 333 -19.00 -5.12 23.59
CA THR A 333 -19.82 -5.73 22.54
C THR A 333 -19.24 -5.45 21.18
N ALA A 334 -19.36 -6.42 20.27
CA ALA A 334 -18.95 -6.27 18.88
C ALA A 334 -19.50 -4.98 18.22
N GLN A 335 -18.67 -4.30 17.45
CA GLN A 335 -18.92 -3.00 16.81
C GLN A 335 -18.98 -3.13 15.30
N ALA A 336 -19.14 -1.98 14.63
CA ALA A 336 -19.23 -1.89 13.19
C ALA A 336 -17.96 -2.38 12.48
N VAL A 337 -18.16 -3.09 11.37
CA VAL A 337 -17.10 -3.68 10.55
C VAL A 337 -17.56 -3.76 9.10
N ASP A 338 -16.71 -3.29 8.18
CA ASP A 338 -16.95 -3.39 6.73
C ASP A 338 -16.23 -4.57 6.08
N LEU A 339 -15.28 -5.23 6.75
CA LEU A 339 -14.54 -6.42 6.29
C LEU A 339 -15.43 -7.44 5.57
N TYR A 340 -16.59 -7.76 6.15
CA TYR A 340 -17.49 -8.79 5.63
C TYR A 340 -18.17 -8.43 4.30
N TYR A 341 -17.96 -7.24 3.76
CA TYR A 341 -18.34 -6.92 2.38
C TYR A 341 -17.36 -7.49 1.35
N VAL A 342 -16.13 -7.80 1.76
CA VAL A 342 -15.01 -8.12 0.86
C VAL A 342 -14.33 -9.45 1.16
N THR A 343 -14.86 -10.23 2.10
CA THR A 343 -14.53 -11.66 2.28
C THR A 343 -15.39 -12.48 1.30
N VAL A 344 -14.99 -12.52 0.03
CA VAL A 344 -15.79 -13.02 -1.11
C VAL A 344 -15.16 -14.23 -1.79
N ASP A 345 -14.01 -14.70 -1.30
CA ASP A 345 -13.34 -15.90 -1.74
C ASP A 345 -13.12 -16.85 -0.56
N GLY A 346 -13.34 -18.15 -0.78
CA GLY A 346 -13.27 -19.14 0.30
C GLY A 346 -14.31 -18.95 1.41
N SER A 347 -13.92 -19.27 2.64
CA SER A 347 -14.81 -19.25 3.83
C SER A 347 -14.16 -18.61 5.07
N ASP A 348 -12.98 -18.04 4.89
CA ASP A 348 -12.22 -17.37 5.94
C ASP A 348 -12.64 -15.89 6.06
N TYR A 349 -11.79 -15.08 6.66
CA TYR A 349 -12.03 -13.66 6.92
C TYR A 349 -10.94 -12.75 6.33
N PHE A 350 -10.16 -13.25 5.38
CA PHE A 350 -9.20 -12.44 4.65
C PHE A 350 -9.96 -11.57 3.63
N PRO A 351 -9.68 -10.26 3.53
CA PRO A 351 -10.25 -9.42 2.48
C PRO A 351 -9.65 -9.82 1.11
N ASP A 352 -10.51 -10.14 0.16
CA ASP A 352 -10.15 -10.43 -1.24
C ASP A 352 -10.15 -9.17 -2.13
N ILE A 353 -10.61 -8.07 -1.54
CA ILE A 353 -10.74 -6.75 -2.14
C ILE A 353 -10.40 -5.73 -1.05
N HIS A 354 -9.53 -4.77 -1.36
CA HIS A 354 -9.23 -3.69 -0.42
C HIS A 354 -10.44 -2.79 -0.22
N ILE A 355 -10.84 -2.54 1.02
CA ILE A 355 -12.04 -1.76 1.35
C ILE A 355 -11.71 -0.49 2.11
N GLY A 356 -12.42 0.59 1.78
CA GLY A 356 -12.47 1.80 2.59
C GLY A 356 -13.85 2.44 2.57
N ARG A 357 -14.04 3.40 3.48
CA ARG A 357 -15.29 4.17 3.59
C ARG A 357 -15.01 5.66 3.56
N PHE A 358 -15.79 6.41 2.80
CA PHE A 358 -16.02 7.83 2.99
C PHE A 358 -17.27 7.99 3.89
N PRO A 359 -17.11 8.09 5.22
CA PRO A 359 -18.25 8.10 6.15
C PRO A 359 -18.91 9.47 6.10
N ALA A 360 -19.81 9.69 5.15
CA ALA A 360 -20.49 10.96 4.95
C ALA A 360 -21.97 10.89 5.36
N SER A 361 -22.38 11.86 6.17
CA SER A 361 -23.79 12.11 6.52
C SER A 361 -24.44 13.26 5.73
N LEU A 362 -23.67 13.97 4.89
CA LEU A 362 -24.12 15.07 4.02
C LEU A 362 -23.12 15.31 2.87
N GLU A 363 -23.58 15.94 1.79
CA GLU A 363 -22.81 16.21 0.54
C GLU A 363 -21.44 16.86 0.81
N ALA A 364 -21.40 17.90 1.66
CA ALA A 364 -20.14 18.60 1.96
C ALA A 364 -19.06 17.73 2.64
N HIS A 365 -19.44 16.63 3.32
CA HIS A 365 -18.46 15.66 3.84
C HIS A 365 -17.80 14.88 2.69
N VAL A 366 -18.58 14.49 1.68
CA VAL A 366 -18.08 13.81 0.49
C VAL A 366 -17.15 14.74 -0.29
N THR A 367 -17.57 15.97 -0.55
CA THR A 367 -16.74 16.99 -1.19
C THR A 367 -15.40 17.17 -0.45
N ALA A 368 -15.43 17.27 0.89
CA ALA A 368 -14.21 17.42 1.68
C ALA A 368 -13.23 16.24 1.52
N MET A 369 -13.73 15.00 1.48
CA MET A 369 -12.90 13.81 1.31
C MET A 369 -12.40 13.67 -0.13
N VAL A 370 -13.27 13.88 -1.12
CA VAL A 370 -12.92 13.88 -2.56
C VAL A 370 -11.86 14.91 -2.88
N ASP A 371 -12.05 16.17 -2.46
CA ASP A 371 -11.12 17.26 -2.75
C ASP A 371 -9.73 16.98 -2.15
N LYS A 372 -9.67 16.47 -0.91
CA LYS A 372 -8.40 16.14 -0.27
C LYS A 372 -7.69 14.97 -0.94
N THR A 373 -8.42 13.93 -1.32
CA THR A 373 -7.84 12.76 -1.99
C THR A 373 -7.31 13.10 -3.38
N VAL A 374 -8.13 13.73 -4.23
CA VAL A 374 -7.72 14.12 -5.59
C VAL A 374 -6.53 15.09 -5.53
N TYR A 375 -6.58 16.07 -4.62
CA TYR A 375 -5.47 17.01 -4.42
C TYR A 375 -4.16 16.32 -4.03
N TYR A 376 -4.23 15.37 -3.08
CA TYR A 376 -3.04 14.66 -2.60
C TYR A 376 -2.42 13.76 -3.68
N GLU A 377 -3.25 13.04 -4.43
CA GLU A 377 -2.77 12.15 -5.50
C GLU A 377 -2.23 12.91 -6.71
N GLN A 378 -2.70 14.13 -6.96
CA GLN A 378 -2.12 15.02 -7.98
C GLN A 378 -0.68 15.46 -7.66
N GLY A 379 -0.26 15.39 -6.39
CA GLY A 379 1.11 15.72 -6.00
C GLY A 379 1.48 17.22 -6.10
N ASN A 380 0.51 18.11 -6.34
CA ASN A 380 0.72 19.54 -6.56
C ASN A 380 0.77 20.33 -5.24
N PHE A 381 1.72 19.96 -4.37
CA PHE A 381 1.88 20.56 -3.05
C PHE A 381 2.59 21.92 -3.10
N PRO A 382 2.32 22.88 -2.19
CA PRO A 382 3.05 24.14 -2.14
C PRO A 382 4.52 23.95 -1.72
N SER A 383 4.79 22.89 -0.96
CA SER A 383 6.13 22.37 -0.66
C SER A 383 6.03 20.84 -0.49
N ASN A 384 7.01 20.12 -1.03
CA ASN A 384 7.12 18.68 -0.87
C ASN A 384 7.74 18.27 0.48
N ASP A 385 8.26 19.21 1.27
CA ASP A 385 8.93 18.92 2.55
C ASP A 385 8.06 18.08 3.51
N PHE A 386 6.74 18.28 3.48
CA PHE A 386 5.81 17.56 4.35
C PHE A 386 5.82 16.05 4.12
N ILE A 387 6.19 15.58 2.91
CA ILE A 387 6.29 14.16 2.54
C ILE A 387 7.28 13.45 3.46
N LYS A 388 8.37 14.12 3.81
CA LYS A 388 9.43 13.63 4.70
C LYS A 388 9.25 14.06 6.17
N LYS A 389 8.05 14.49 6.58
CA LYS A 389 7.76 14.85 7.99
C LYS A 389 6.69 13.94 8.58
N ALA A 390 6.98 13.35 9.73
CA ALA A 390 6.04 12.51 10.47
C ALA A 390 5.91 12.97 11.93
N VAL A 391 4.76 12.74 12.56
CA VAL A 391 4.56 12.98 13.99
C VAL A 391 4.10 11.70 14.68
N PHE A 392 4.77 11.35 15.78
CA PHE A 392 4.52 10.17 16.61
C PHE A 392 4.11 10.60 18.01
N MET A 393 2.98 10.10 18.48
CA MET A 393 2.33 10.52 19.71
C MET A 393 2.09 9.32 20.61
N ALA A 394 2.73 9.32 21.78
CA ALA A 394 2.72 8.17 22.68
C ALA A 394 2.15 8.51 24.06
N SER A 395 1.38 7.58 24.60
CA SER A 395 0.76 7.62 25.92
C SER A 395 1.76 7.77 27.07
N ASN A 396 1.25 8.23 28.23
CA ASN A 396 1.94 8.11 29.51
C ASN A 396 1.86 6.69 30.09
N ASP A 397 0.82 5.95 29.74
CA ASP A 397 0.58 4.59 30.17
C ASP A 397 1.24 3.59 29.21
N ASN A 398 1.72 2.48 29.78
CA ASN A 398 2.52 1.45 29.10
C ASN A 398 3.51 2.03 28.06
N TRP A 399 4.17 3.15 28.44
CA TRP A 399 5.00 3.96 27.54
C TRP A 399 6.18 3.19 26.97
N GLN A 400 6.66 2.13 27.66
CA GLN A 400 7.70 1.27 27.13
C GLN A 400 7.27 0.57 25.84
N VAL A 401 5.99 0.22 25.70
CA VAL A 401 5.42 -0.31 24.46
C VAL A 401 5.21 0.83 23.48
N SER A 402 4.32 1.80 23.77
CA SER A 402 3.97 2.84 22.78
C SER A 402 5.17 3.66 22.27
N GLU A 403 6.04 4.17 23.16
CA GLU A 403 7.25 4.87 22.71
C GLU A 403 8.27 3.92 22.07
N GLY A 404 8.33 2.66 22.55
CA GLY A 404 9.21 1.62 22.03
C GLY A 404 8.90 1.25 20.59
N THR A 405 7.62 1.00 20.28
CA THR A 405 7.09 0.73 18.94
C THR A 405 7.43 1.87 17.99
N HIS A 406 7.08 3.11 18.37
CA HIS A 406 7.38 4.30 17.56
C HIS A 406 8.89 4.45 17.32
N ASN A 407 9.71 4.25 18.35
CA ASN A 407 11.16 4.32 18.20
C ASN A 407 11.70 3.23 17.26
N TYR A 408 11.17 2.01 17.32
CA TYR A 408 11.53 0.94 16.39
C TYR A 408 11.22 1.36 14.95
N VAL A 409 9.99 1.81 14.68
CA VAL A 409 9.57 2.23 13.35
C VAL A 409 10.43 3.39 12.83
N ILE A 410 10.62 4.42 13.65
CA ILE A 410 11.39 5.60 13.29
C ILE A 410 12.83 5.21 12.94
N ASN A 411 13.47 4.37 13.74
CA ASN A 411 14.87 4.02 13.57
C ASN A 411 15.12 3.06 12.40
N ASN A 412 14.19 2.13 12.12
CA ASN A 412 14.38 1.11 11.09
C ASN A 412 13.90 1.56 9.71
N TYR A 413 12.88 2.42 9.63
CA TYR A 413 12.25 2.75 8.36
C TYR A 413 12.29 4.24 8.01
N LEU A 414 12.05 5.13 8.96
CA LEU A 414 11.88 6.55 8.63
C LEU A 414 13.20 7.34 8.62
N LEU A 415 14.03 7.23 9.66
CA LEU A 415 15.32 7.92 9.71
C LEU A 415 16.27 7.46 8.57
N PRO A 416 16.38 6.15 8.24
CA PRO A 416 17.18 5.73 7.09
C PRO A 416 16.70 6.30 5.76
N ASN A 417 15.40 6.63 5.64
CA ASN A 417 14.77 7.22 4.46
C ASN A 417 14.57 8.74 4.58
N ASN A 418 15.39 9.40 5.41
CA ASN A 418 15.51 10.85 5.56
C ASN A 418 14.25 11.57 6.07
N TYR A 419 13.42 10.90 6.86
CA TYR A 419 12.29 11.56 7.52
C TYR A 419 12.73 12.38 8.74
N THR A 420 12.07 13.51 8.94
CA THR A 420 12.03 14.23 10.21
C THR A 420 10.83 13.75 11.02
N CYS A 421 11.09 13.13 12.17
CA CYS A 421 10.04 12.57 13.03
C CYS A 421 9.93 13.37 14.35
N ASP A 422 8.79 14.02 14.56
CA ASP A 422 8.43 14.62 15.84
C ASP A 422 8.03 13.52 16.83
N LYS A 423 8.85 13.29 17.87
CA LYS A 423 8.54 12.36 18.97
C LYS A 423 7.79 13.09 20.08
N LEU A 424 6.47 13.21 19.94
CA LEU A 424 5.60 13.88 20.91
C LEU A 424 5.13 12.89 21.98
N TYR A 425 6.07 12.41 22.79
CA TYR A 425 5.78 11.41 23.82
C TYR A 425 5.42 12.08 25.15
N SER A 426 4.30 11.68 25.74
CA SER A 426 3.84 12.24 27.02
C SER A 426 4.79 11.88 28.17
N HIS A 427 5.28 10.63 28.23
CA HIS A 427 6.10 10.17 29.35
C HIS A 427 7.53 10.73 29.27
N THR A 428 8.24 10.44 28.18
CA THR A 428 9.66 10.81 28.06
C THR A 428 9.85 12.32 27.85
N TYR A 429 8.98 12.99 27.09
CA TYR A 429 9.18 14.38 26.69
C TYR A 429 8.17 15.38 27.29
N GLY A 430 7.17 14.91 28.04
CA GLY A 430 6.14 15.80 28.59
C GLY A 430 5.39 16.55 27.49
N ALA A 431 5.16 15.90 26.34
CA ALA A 431 4.55 16.52 25.18
C ALA A 431 3.14 17.07 25.50
N THR A 432 2.72 18.08 24.75
CA THR A 432 1.47 18.81 24.98
C THR A 432 0.58 18.83 23.74
N THR A 433 -0.73 18.97 23.92
CA THR A 433 -1.70 19.16 22.83
C THR A 433 -1.32 20.31 21.89
N GLN A 434 -0.71 21.38 22.43
CA GLN A 434 -0.24 22.50 21.61
C GLN A 434 0.90 22.09 20.67
N GLN A 435 1.81 21.23 21.10
CA GLN A 435 2.86 20.70 20.22
C GLN A 435 2.27 19.82 19.13
N VAL A 436 1.25 19.02 19.43
CA VAL A 436 0.53 18.22 18.43
C VAL A 436 -0.12 19.14 17.39
N ARG A 437 -0.87 20.17 17.81
CA ARG A 437 -1.46 21.16 16.89
C ARG A 437 -0.40 21.86 16.04
N ASN A 438 0.71 22.28 16.66
CA ASN A 438 1.78 22.96 15.95
C ASN A 438 2.43 22.06 14.90
N ALA A 439 2.70 20.79 15.24
CA ALA A 439 3.25 19.83 14.31
C ALA A 439 2.28 19.63 13.13
N LEU A 440 1.03 19.27 13.38
CA LEU A 440 0.07 19.05 12.30
C LEU A 440 -0.11 20.28 11.41
N ASN A 441 -0.21 21.48 12.00
CA ASN A 441 -0.35 22.75 11.26
C ASN A 441 0.87 23.12 10.40
N ASP A 442 2.07 22.67 10.76
CA ASP A 442 3.30 22.85 9.96
C ASP A 442 3.44 21.79 8.84
N GLY A 443 2.49 20.86 8.74
CA GLY A 443 2.41 19.83 7.70
C GLY A 443 3.20 18.57 8.03
N ARG A 444 2.52 17.41 8.04
CA ARG A 444 3.11 16.07 8.14
C ARG A 444 2.41 15.15 7.16
N SER A 445 3.14 14.20 6.59
CA SER A 445 2.59 13.12 5.76
C SER A 445 2.02 11.99 6.60
N LEU A 446 2.54 11.80 7.82
CA LEU A 446 2.12 10.74 8.74
C LEU A 446 1.85 11.31 10.14
N ALA A 447 0.75 10.86 10.74
CA ALA A 447 0.44 11.11 12.14
C ALA A 447 0.07 9.80 12.84
N ILE A 448 0.99 9.28 13.65
CA ILE A 448 0.88 7.96 14.29
C ILE A 448 0.66 8.16 15.78
N TYR A 449 -0.43 7.61 16.30
CA TYR A 449 -0.77 7.65 17.72
C TYR A 449 -0.81 6.23 18.30
N SER A 450 -0.19 6.02 19.46
CA SER A 450 -0.35 4.81 20.27
C SER A 450 -0.63 5.17 21.72
N GLY A 451 -1.83 4.79 22.19
CA GLY A 451 -2.26 5.11 23.54
C GLY A 451 -3.74 4.86 23.79
N HIS A 452 -4.26 5.49 24.84
CA HIS A 452 -5.67 5.40 25.19
C HIS A 452 -6.54 6.22 24.24
N GLY A 453 -7.71 5.71 23.89
CA GLY A 453 -8.64 6.36 22.97
C GLY A 453 -10.08 6.22 23.43
N SER A 454 -10.95 7.05 22.86
CA SER A 454 -12.39 6.93 22.98
C SER A 454 -13.03 7.31 21.64
N ASN A 455 -14.35 7.16 21.54
CA ASN A 455 -15.09 7.48 20.32
C ASN A 455 -14.87 8.92 19.82
N THR A 456 -14.37 9.85 20.63
CA THR A 456 -14.26 11.28 20.25
C THR A 456 -12.90 11.92 20.56
N TYR A 457 -11.89 11.17 20.99
CA TYR A 457 -10.57 11.73 21.33
C TYR A 457 -9.46 10.68 21.54
N TRP A 458 -8.23 11.17 21.49
CA TRP A 458 -7.05 10.54 22.10
C TRP A 458 -6.85 11.04 23.53
N ALA A 459 -6.64 10.14 24.49
CA ALA A 459 -6.77 10.46 25.91
C ALA A 459 -5.49 10.95 26.57
N ASP A 460 -4.33 10.35 26.29
CA ASP A 460 -3.13 10.56 27.10
C ASP A 460 -1.77 10.53 26.38
N GLY A 461 -1.76 10.60 25.04
CA GLY A 461 -0.56 10.80 24.20
C GLY A 461 -0.60 12.05 23.32
N PRO A 462 -0.14 13.21 23.80
CA PRO A 462 -0.98 14.23 24.47
C PRO A 462 -2.49 14.18 24.17
N PRO A 463 -3.38 14.59 25.12
CA PRO A 463 -4.82 14.60 24.88
C PRO A 463 -5.20 15.43 23.64
N PHE A 464 -6.03 14.89 22.74
CA PHE A 464 -6.43 15.55 21.50
C PHE A 464 -7.89 15.22 21.15
N TYR A 465 -8.74 16.24 21.08
CA TYR A 465 -10.19 16.09 20.94
C TYR A 465 -10.68 16.44 19.54
N GLN A 466 -11.93 16.08 19.21
CA GLN A 466 -12.58 16.53 17.96
C GLN A 466 -12.48 18.04 17.74
N SER A 467 -12.60 18.86 18.79
CA SER A 467 -12.44 20.31 18.71
C SER A 467 -11.03 20.75 18.31
N ASP A 468 -10.00 19.99 18.69
CA ASP A 468 -8.62 20.25 18.27
C ASP A 468 -8.45 19.95 16.77
N VAL A 469 -8.99 18.81 16.30
CA VAL A 469 -9.02 18.43 14.86
C VAL A 469 -9.73 19.51 14.04
N GLN A 470 -10.90 19.96 14.49
CA GLN A 470 -11.68 21.02 13.86
C GLN A 470 -10.94 22.37 13.84
N SER A 471 -9.99 22.59 14.76
CA SER A 471 -9.18 23.82 14.83
C SER A 471 -7.90 23.79 13.99
N LEU A 472 -7.57 22.66 13.36
CA LEU A 472 -6.38 22.54 12.52
C LEU A 472 -6.42 23.49 11.33
N THR A 473 -5.24 23.85 10.85
CA THR A 473 -4.99 24.82 9.78
C THR A 473 -3.98 24.29 8.75
N ASN A 474 -3.78 22.96 8.72
CA ASN A 474 -2.87 22.24 7.83
C ASN A 474 -3.42 22.10 6.40
N GLN A 475 -3.94 23.18 5.84
CA GLN A 475 -4.42 23.19 4.47
C GLN A 475 -3.31 22.78 3.52
N ASN A 476 -3.65 21.94 2.54
CA ASN A 476 -2.75 21.34 1.54
C ASN A 476 -1.74 20.30 2.08
N TYR A 477 -1.74 19.98 3.38
CA TYR A 477 -0.82 19.02 3.98
C TYR A 477 -1.59 18.02 4.84
N TYR A 478 -2.18 17.02 4.17
CA TYR A 478 -3.10 16.06 4.77
C TYR A 478 -2.37 14.76 5.14
N PRO A 479 -2.08 14.48 6.42
CA PRO A 479 -1.47 13.22 6.82
C PRO A 479 -2.40 12.03 6.62
N PHE A 480 -1.80 10.86 6.43
CA PHE A 480 -2.40 9.61 6.82
C PHE A 480 -2.30 9.44 8.34
N VAL A 481 -3.43 9.22 9.00
CA VAL A 481 -3.51 9.10 10.46
C VAL A 481 -3.68 7.63 10.84
N CYS A 482 -2.75 7.08 11.62
CA CYS A 482 -2.85 5.74 12.20
C CYS A 482 -3.11 5.87 13.70
N SER A 483 -4.23 5.31 14.16
CA SER A 483 -4.70 5.43 15.54
C SER A 483 -4.73 4.07 16.21
N HIS A 484 -3.62 3.70 16.84
CA HIS A 484 -3.47 2.52 17.67
C HIS A 484 -4.09 2.77 19.05
N ALA A 485 -5.42 2.88 19.07
CA ALA A 485 -6.21 3.30 20.22
C ALA A 485 -7.67 2.84 20.14
N CYS A 486 -8.24 2.53 21.31
CA CYS A 486 -9.63 2.07 21.47
C CYS A 486 -10.65 3.01 20.84
N LEU A 487 -11.61 2.45 20.11
CA LEU A 487 -12.89 3.06 19.70
C LEU A 487 -12.81 4.30 18.79
N THR A 488 -11.61 4.69 18.39
CA THR A 488 -11.39 5.92 17.61
C THR A 488 -11.97 5.83 16.19
N GLY A 489 -12.19 4.61 15.69
CA GLY A 489 -12.83 4.30 14.41
C GLY A 489 -14.22 3.69 14.54
N THR A 490 -14.94 3.85 15.66
CA THR A 490 -16.32 3.31 15.82
C THR A 490 -17.33 4.09 14.98
N PHE A 491 -17.32 3.90 13.66
CA PHE A 491 -18.08 4.70 12.68
C PHE A 491 -19.61 4.43 12.67
N ASN A 492 -20.12 3.59 13.58
CA ASN A 492 -21.54 3.50 13.93
C ASN A 492 -21.91 4.41 15.13
N TYR A 493 -20.97 5.19 15.66
CA TYR A 493 -21.24 6.28 16.60
C TYR A 493 -21.84 7.49 15.87
N ALA A 494 -22.35 8.50 16.60
CA ALA A 494 -22.98 9.66 15.96
C ALA A 494 -22.00 10.48 15.07
N GLU A 495 -20.78 10.66 15.55
CA GLU A 495 -19.59 11.06 14.79
C GLU A 495 -18.39 10.64 15.62
N CYS A 496 -17.66 9.62 15.17
CA CYS A 496 -16.46 9.15 15.85
C CYS A 496 -15.25 10.03 15.53
N PHE A 497 -14.14 9.78 16.22
CA PHE A 497 -12.94 10.60 16.11
C PHE A 497 -12.34 10.52 14.70
N GLY A 498 -12.24 9.31 14.13
CA GLY A 498 -11.79 9.09 12.76
C GLY A 498 -12.65 9.78 11.71
N GLU A 499 -13.99 9.78 11.89
CA GLU A 499 -14.90 10.53 11.03
C GLU A 499 -14.61 12.04 11.08
N THR A 500 -14.38 12.60 12.26
CA THR A 500 -14.04 14.02 12.39
C THR A 500 -12.78 14.37 11.60
N TRP A 501 -11.75 13.52 11.60
CA TRP A 501 -10.51 13.73 10.85
C TRP A 501 -10.72 13.79 9.34
N VAL A 502 -11.51 12.87 8.78
CA VAL A 502 -11.71 12.80 7.32
C VAL A 502 -12.76 13.80 6.83
N ARG A 503 -13.76 14.14 7.65
CA ARG A 503 -14.85 15.07 7.28
C ARG A 503 -14.45 16.55 7.20
N GLN A 504 -13.31 16.96 7.77
CA GLN A 504 -12.93 18.38 7.71
C GLN A 504 -12.52 18.81 6.29
N ALA A 505 -13.19 19.84 5.76
CA ALA A 505 -12.82 20.47 4.49
C ALA A 505 -11.48 21.20 4.61
N ASN A 506 -10.59 20.98 3.64
CA ASN A 506 -9.30 21.68 3.48
C ASN A 506 -8.35 21.58 4.68
N LYS A 507 -8.47 20.57 5.55
CA LYS A 507 -7.61 20.37 6.73
C LYS A 507 -7.76 18.95 7.30
N ALA A 508 -7.10 18.70 8.42
CA ALA A 508 -7.08 17.43 9.14
C ALA A 508 -6.45 16.31 8.30
N ALA A 509 -7.10 15.18 8.07
CA ALA A 509 -6.46 14.00 7.49
C ALA A 509 -6.89 13.72 6.04
N LEU A 510 -6.02 13.03 5.31
CA LEU A 510 -6.34 12.39 4.04
C LEU A 510 -7.18 11.13 4.26
N ALA A 511 -6.73 10.29 5.19
CA ALA A 511 -7.36 9.04 5.59
C ALA A 511 -7.05 8.77 7.07
N PHE A 512 -7.85 7.91 7.68
CA PHE A 512 -7.73 7.50 9.08
C PHE A 512 -7.86 5.98 9.17
N TRP A 513 -6.84 5.33 9.71
CA TRP A 513 -6.86 3.91 10.05
C TRP A 513 -6.94 3.75 11.57
N GLY A 514 -8.02 3.13 12.06
CA GLY A 514 -8.20 2.95 13.49
C GLY A 514 -9.30 1.96 13.84
N ALA A 515 -9.35 1.60 15.12
CA ALA A 515 -10.20 0.53 15.61
C ALA A 515 -11.62 1.01 15.96
N SER A 516 -12.63 0.26 15.52
CA SER A 516 -14.01 0.39 15.98
C SER A 516 -14.22 -0.19 17.38
N GLU A 517 -13.26 -0.97 17.87
CA GLU A 517 -13.27 -1.69 19.14
C GLU A 517 -12.15 -1.22 20.09
N SER A 518 -12.10 -1.79 21.30
CA SER A 518 -10.93 -1.65 22.17
C SER A 518 -9.69 -2.27 21.52
N THR A 519 -8.49 -1.80 21.84
CA THR A 519 -7.25 -2.33 21.26
C THR A 519 -6.32 -2.80 22.37
N LEU A 520 -5.35 -3.63 22.02
CA LEU A 520 -4.46 -4.33 22.94
C LEU A 520 -3.04 -3.79 22.78
N TRP A 521 -2.25 -3.80 23.85
CA TRP A 521 -0.90 -3.22 23.81
C TRP A 521 0.07 -3.98 22.88
N ASP A 522 0.13 -5.30 22.99
CA ASP A 522 1.14 -6.10 22.29
C ASP A 522 0.77 -6.30 20.81
N GLU A 523 -0.51 -6.52 20.53
CA GLU A 523 -1.01 -6.67 19.17
C GLU A 523 -0.89 -5.37 18.36
N ASP A 524 -1.12 -4.19 18.96
CA ASP A 524 -0.87 -2.91 18.30
C ASP A 524 0.63 -2.66 18.06
N ASP A 525 1.52 -3.15 18.94
CA ASP A 525 2.97 -3.09 18.72
C ASP A 525 3.38 -3.88 17.47
N ILE A 526 2.82 -5.09 17.29
CA ILE A 526 3.05 -5.88 16.08
C ILE A 526 2.43 -5.20 14.87
N LEU A 527 1.18 -4.74 14.98
CA LEU A 527 0.44 -4.15 13.86
C LEU A 527 1.13 -2.88 13.31
N GLU A 528 1.57 -1.97 14.18
CA GLU A 528 2.28 -0.75 13.75
C GLU A 528 3.60 -1.12 13.05
N LYS A 529 4.42 -1.99 13.66
CA LYS A 529 5.70 -2.42 13.09
C LYS A 529 5.50 -3.07 11.73
N LYS A 530 4.48 -3.92 11.60
CA LYS A 530 4.19 -4.66 10.37
C LYS A 530 3.57 -3.79 9.30
N MET A 531 2.75 -2.79 9.62
CA MET A 531 2.30 -1.80 8.64
C MET A 531 3.47 -1.03 8.01
N PHE A 532 4.45 -0.59 8.81
CA PHE A 532 5.65 0.07 8.27
C PHE A 532 6.59 -0.89 7.52
N TYR A 533 6.64 -2.17 7.91
CA TYR A 533 7.36 -3.20 7.18
C TYR A 533 6.70 -3.45 5.80
N SER A 534 5.38 -3.65 5.76
CA SER A 534 4.59 -3.78 4.53
C SER A 534 4.81 -2.61 3.59
N TRP A 535 4.86 -1.40 4.14
CA TRP A 535 5.21 -0.22 3.38
C TRP A 535 6.67 -0.34 2.89
N TRP A 536 7.68 -0.18 3.75
CA TRP A 536 9.06 0.03 3.29
C TRP A 536 9.79 -1.18 2.72
N VAL A 537 9.49 -2.38 3.22
CA VAL A 537 10.22 -3.60 2.86
C VAL A 537 9.51 -4.35 1.76
N ASP A 538 8.18 -4.51 1.89
CA ASP A 538 7.38 -5.27 0.92
C ASP A 538 6.92 -4.41 -0.26
N ASN A 539 7.20 -3.11 -0.20
CA ASN A 539 6.89 -2.14 -1.25
C ASN A 539 5.39 -1.95 -1.51
N ILE A 540 4.53 -2.30 -0.55
CA ILE A 540 3.08 -2.12 -0.67
C ILE A 540 2.73 -0.68 -0.28
N GLU A 541 2.47 0.17 -1.26
CA GLU A 541 2.34 1.63 -1.05
C GLU A 541 0.92 2.13 -0.80
N THR A 542 -0.09 1.34 -1.20
CA THR A 542 -1.50 1.71 -1.05
C THR A 542 -1.96 1.56 0.40
N ILE A 543 -2.85 2.44 0.85
CA ILE A 543 -3.40 2.38 2.21
C ILE A 543 -4.02 1.02 2.50
N GLY A 544 -4.95 0.57 1.65
CA GLY A 544 -5.62 -0.72 1.81
C GLY A 544 -4.63 -1.88 1.83
N GLY A 545 -3.71 -1.92 0.86
CA GLY A 545 -2.72 -2.99 0.76
C GLY A 545 -1.81 -3.09 1.99
N MET A 546 -1.25 -1.96 2.45
CA MET A 546 -0.31 -2.01 3.59
C MET A 546 -1.01 -2.31 4.91
N THR A 547 -2.25 -1.87 5.09
CA THR A 547 -3.03 -2.17 6.30
C THR A 547 -3.52 -3.62 6.32
N ASP A 548 -3.95 -4.15 5.17
CA ASP A 548 -4.37 -5.55 5.06
C ASP A 548 -3.17 -6.49 5.25
N MET A 549 -2.02 -6.19 4.64
CA MET A 549 -0.80 -6.96 4.84
C MET A 549 -0.31 -6.92 6.31
N ALA A 550 -0.48 -5.80 7.02
CA ALA A 550 -0.18 -5.74 8.44
C ALA A 550 -1.05 -6.69 9.27
N LEU A 551 -2.35 -6.80 8.93
CA LEU A 551 -3.27 -7.74 9.54
C LEU A 551 -2.90 -9.20 9.18
N TYR A 552 -2.44 -9.47 7.96
CA TYR A 552 -1.93 -10.79 7.58
C TYR A 552 -0.69 -11.17 8.38
N TYR A 553 0.23 -10.24 8.62
CA TYR A 553 1.37 -10.48 9.49
C TYR A 553 0.97 -10.70 10.94
N LEU A 554 -0.05 -10.00 11.45
CA LEU A 554 -0.59 -10.26 12.77
C LEU A 554 -1.19 -11.68 12.84
N TYR A 555 -1.95 -12.07 11.81
CA TYR A 555 -2.47 -13.43 11.69
C TYR A 555 -1.35 -14.48 11.70
N GLN A 556 -0.30 -14.28 10.90
CA GLN A 556 0.88 -15.15 10.88
C GLN A 556 1.54 -15.20 12.26
N TYR A 557 1.77 -14.05 12.92
CA TYR A 557 2.44 -13.97 14.21
C TYR A 557 1.75 -14.80 15.31
N TYR A 558 0.43 -14.87 15.30
CA TYR A 558 -0.36 -15.64 16.28
C TYR A 558 -0.86 -16.99 15.73
N GLY A 559 -0.45 -17.38 14.53
CA GLY A 559 -0.87 -18.62 13.88
C GLY A 559 -2.39 -18.74 13.66
N GLY A 560 -3.06 -17.62 13.37
CA GLY A 560 -4.52 -17.53 13.28
C GLY A 560 -5.27 -17.63 14.61
N GLY A 561 -4.55 -17.79 15.72
CA GLY A 561 -5.10 -17.80 17.09
C GLY A 561 -5.19 -16.41 17.72
N GLY A 562 -5.23 -16.37 19.05
CA GLY A 562 -5.26 -15.12 19.82
C GLY A 562 -6.43 -14.20 19.43
N HIS A 563 -6.13 -12.91 19.27
CA HIS A 563 -7.09 -11.88 18.87
C HIS A 563 -7.00 -11.52 17.37
N THR A 564 -6.45 -12.40 16.52
CA THR A 564 -6.24 -12.09 15.09
C THR A 564 -7.54 -11.74 14.37
N LYS A 565 -8.55 -12.61 14.37
CA LYS A 565 -9.87 -12.31 13.79
C LYS A 565 -10.48 -11.01 14.37
N TYR A 566 -10.27 -10.77 15.66
CA TYR A 566 -10.73 -9.56 16.32
C TYR A 566 -10.09 -8.29 15.73
N TYR A 567 -8.81 -8.31 15.41
CA TYR A 567 -8.13 -7.18 14.78
C TYR A 567 -8.60 -6.92 13.34
N PHE A 568 -8.89 -7.98 12.58
CA PHE A 568 -9.50 -7.85 11.25
C PHE A 568 -10.89 -7.20 11.34
N GLU A 569 -11.68 -7.53 12.35
CA GLU A 569 -12.99 -6.89 12.56
C GLU A 569 -12.89 -5.47 13.13
N ALA A 570 -11.86 -5.19 13.93
CA ALA A 570 -11.71 -3.92 14.64
C ALA A 570 -11.15 -2.81 13.76
N TYR A 571 -10.08 -3.04 13.00
CA TYR A 571 -9.38 -1.98 12.27
C TYR A 571 -10.04 -1.67 10.93
N ASN A 572 -10.39 -0.40 10.71
CA ASN A 572 -11.10 0.05 9.52
C ASN A 572 -10.38 1.23 8.86
N VAL A 573 -10.38 1.27 7.52
CA VAL A 573 -9.89 2.41 6.73
C VAL A 573 -11.04 3.38 6.45
N LEU A 574 -11.00 4.53 7.10
CA LEU A 574 -11.85 5.68 6.77
C LEU A 574 -11.06 6.55 5.78
N GLY A 575 -11.42 6.48 4.50
CA GLY A 575 -10.67 7.07 3.40
C GLY A 575 -10.75 6.20 2.15
N ASP A 576 -9.99 6.61 1.14
CA ASP A 576 -9.84 5.85 -0.10
C ASP A 576 -8.71 4.81 0.06
N PRO A 577 -9.01 3.50 -0.09
CA PRO A 577 -8.02 2.44 0.10
C PRO A 577 -6.95 2.40 -1.00
N SER A 578 -7.17 2.99 -2.18
CA SER A 578 -6.19 2.92 -3.29
C SER A 578 -5.14 4.01 -3.27
N VAL A 579 -5.26 4.98 -2.36
CA VAL A 579 -4.28 6.06 -2.21
C VAL A 579 -2.92 5.48 -1.87
N LYS A 580 -1.90 5.85 -2.66
CA LYS A 580 -0.50 5.58 -2.35
C LYS A 580 0.08 6.69 -1.49
N ILE A 581 0.71 6.34 -0.37
CA ILE A 581 1.39 7.35 0.45
C ILE A 581 2.73 7.71 -0.18
N TRP A 582 2.92 9.00 -0.48
CA TRP A 582 4.17 9.50 -1.03
C TRP A 582 5.36 9.18 -0.09
N ARG A 583 6.37 8.51 -0.63
CA ARG A 583 7.66 8.25 0.04
C ARG A 583 8.72 9.26 -0.36
N GLU A 584 8.69 9.65 -1.62
CA GLU A 584 9.63 10.57 -2.23
C GLU A 584 8.87 11.75 -2.85
N GLU A 585 9.62 12.81 -3.19
CA GLU A 585 9.05 13.94 -3.91
C GLU A 585 8.43 13.46 -5.24
N PRO A 586 7.21 13.91 -5.60
CA PRO A 586 6.62 13.61 -6.88
C PRO A 586 7.60 13.96 -7.99
N ILE A 587 7.90 13.00 -8.87
CA ILE A 587 8.75 13.25 -10.02
C ILE A 587 7.95 14.12 -10.99
N THR A 588 8.21 15.42 -11.00
CA THR A 588 7.56 16.38 -11.90
C THR A 588 8.13 16.37 -13.31
N ASP A 589 9.28 15.72 -13.53
CA ASP A 589 9.91 15.55 -14.83
C ASP A 589 9.58 14.18 -15.43
N VAL A 590 8.57 14.14 -16.30
CA VAL A 590 8.31 12.97 -17.15
C VAL A 590 9.25 13.06 -18.36
N PHE A 591 9.74 11.92 -18.86
CA PHE A 591 10.62 11.87 -20.03
C PHE A 591 9.95 11.19 -21.22
N MET A 592 10.28 11.62 -22.43
CA MET A 592 9.91 11.00 -23.69
C MET A 592 11.17 10.68 -24.49
N ASN A 593 11.19 9.47 -25.06
CA ASN A 593 12.22 9.06 -26.01
C ASN A 593 11.69 9.22 -27.44
N TYR A 594 12.45 9.92 -28.28
CA TYR A 594 12.20 9.97 -29.71
C TYR A 594 13.15 9.04 -30.44
N THR A 595 12.61 8.29 -31.38
CA THR A 595 13.37 7.63 -32.45
C THR A 595 13.25 8.47 -33.71
N LEU A 596 14.37 8.99 -34.21
CA LEU A 596 14.43 9.80 -35.42
C LEU A 596 15.15 9.03 -36.52
N TYR A 597 14.55 9.00 -37.71
CA TYR A 597 15.12 8.34 -38.89
C TYR A 597 15.94 9.33 -39.71
N SER A 598 17.01 8.85 -40.34
CA SER A 598 17.84 9.62 -41.26
C SER A 598 16.99 10.37 -42.28
N GLY A 599 17.19 11.68 -42.38
CA GLY A 599 16.34 12.57 -43.15
C GLY A 599 15.29 13.27 -42.29
N TRP A 600 14.12 13.52 -42.86
CA TRP A 600 13.09 14.34 -42.22
C TRP A 600 12.27 13.57 -41.20
N ASN A 601 11.97 14.22 -40.08
CA ASN A 601 11.07 13.78 -39.02
C ASN A 601 10.15 14.95 -38.66
N LEU A 602 8.91 14.69 -38.25
CA LEU A 602 7.96 15.73 -37.87
C LEU A 602 7.48 15.46 -36.44
N ILE A 603 7.91 16.31 -35.51
CA ILE A 603 7.67 16.10 -34.08
C ILE A 603 7.02 17.32 -33.43
N THR A 604 6.50 17.14 -32.22
CA THR A 604 6.21 18.20 -31.26
C THR A 604 6.84 17.80 -29.93
N LEU A 605 7.10 18.75 -29.03
CA LEU A 605 7.51 18.44 -27.67
C LEU A 605 6.28 18.43 -26.75
N PRO A 606 6.06 17.41 -25.91
CA PRO A 606 4.89 17.31 -25.05
C PRO A 606 5.07 17.93 -23.66
N PHE A 607 6.19 18.62 -23.43
CA PHE A 607 6.57 19.21 -22.15
C PHE A 607 6.72 20.72 -22.28
N GLU A 608 6.53 21.46 -21.18
CA GLU A 608 6.86 22.87 -21.07
C GLU A 608 8.36 23.06 -21.31
N GLN A 609 8.72 23.80 -22.36
CA GLN A 609 10.11 23.98 -22.76
C GLN A 609 10.36 25.41 -23.21
N ASN A 610 11.43 26.03 -22.68
CA ASN A 610 11.90 27.32 -23.16
C ASN A 610 13.06 27.13 -24.15
N LEU A 611 12.78 26.44 -25.26
CA LEU A 611 13.76 26.10 -26.28
C LEU A 611 13.66 27.01 -27.51
N THR A 612 14.81 27.23 -28.12
CA THR A 612 14.97 27.77 -29.48
C THR A 612 15.32 26.64 -30.44
N ALA A 613 15.24 26.89 -31.74
CA ALA A 613 15.64 25.93 -32.77
C ALA A 613 17.10 25.45 -32.58
N SER A 614 18.00 26.34 -32.17
CA SER A 614 19.40 26.04 -31.90
C SER A 614 19.61 25.19 -30.65
N SER A 615 18.88 25.47 -29.57
CA SER A 615 18.97 24.67 -28.34
C SER A 615 18.32 23.30 -28.50
N LEU A 616 17.22 23.20 -29.26
CA LEU A 616 16.62 21.91 -29.62
C LEU A 616 17.59 21.09 -30.49
N ALA A 617 18.18 21.70 -31.53
CA ALA A 617 19.16 21.02 -32.37
C ALA A 617 20.37 20.49 -31.58
N ALA A 618 20.80 21.20 -30.53
CA ALA A 618 21.92 20.79 -29.69
C ALA A 618 21.62 19.56 -28.82
N LEU A 619 20.33 19.28 -28.53
CA LEU A 619 19.91 18.09 -27.77
C LEU A 619 19.83 16.84 -28.64
N ILE A 620 19.73 17.00 -29.96
CA ILE A 620 19.46 15.92 -30.90
C ILE A 620 20.78 15.52 -31.57
N PRO A 621 21.32 14.32 -31.28
CA PRO A 621 22.53 13.87 -31.95
C PRO A 621 22.29 13.80 -33.46
N GLU A 622 23.30 14.14 -34.26
CA GLU A 622 23.23 14.09 -35.73
C GLU A 622 22.20 15.04 -36.37
N CYS A 623 21.62 15.99 -35.63
CA CYS A 623 20.72 16.99 -36.20
C CYS A 623 21.48 17.96 -37.12
N ASP A 624 21.00 18.12 -38.36
CA ASP A 624 21.55 19.09 -39.31
C ASP A 624 20.60 20.27 -39.55
N LYS A 625 19.28 20.12 -39.33
CA LYS A 625 18.28 21.20 -39.53
C LYS A 625 17.09 21.11 -38.58
N VAL A 626 16.58 22.28 -38.19
CA VAL A 626 15.27 22.44 -37.55
C VAL A 626 14.44 23.41 -38.38
N VAL A 627 13.22 23.02 -38.74
CA VAL A 627 12.36 23.73 -39.69
C VAL A 627 10.96 23.90 -39.12
N TRP A 628 10.40 25.09 -39.24
CA TRP A 628 9.04 25.41 -38.85
C TRP A 628 8.26 25.96 -40.05
N TRP A 629 7.03 25.49 -40.23
CA TRP A 629 6.07 26.06 -41.17
C TRP A 629 5.29 27.19 -40.48
N ASP A 630 5.63 28.43 -40.79
CA ASP A 630 4.87 29.59 -40.32
C ASP A 630 3.68 29.85 -41.25
N ALA A 631 2.50 29.40 -40.81
CA ALA A 631 1.26 29.55 -41.56
C ALA A 631 0.81 31.01 -41.71
N GLN A 632 1.23 31.91 -40.82
CA GLN A 632 0.88 33.34 -40.91
C GLN A 632 1.56 33.99 -42.11
N SER A 633 2.85 33.72 -42.30
CA SER A 633 3.63 34.23 -43.42
C SER A 633 3.63 33.30 -44.65
N ASN A 634 3.13 32.07 -44.50
CA ASN A 634 3.12 31.02 -45.51
C ASN A 634 4.55 30.71 -46.02
N MET A 635 5.50 30.61 -45.08
CA MET A 635 6.92 30.35 -45.34
C MET A 635 7.50 29.31 -44.38
N TYR A 636 8.58 28.65 -44.83
CA TYR A 636 9.41 27.84 -43.94
C TYR A 636 10.50 28.70 -43.30
N LEU A 637 10.57 28.68 -41.98
CA LEU A 637 11.72 29.16 -41.22
C LEU A 637 12.66 27.97 -40.99
N THR A 638 13.95 28.17 -41.23
CA THR A 638 14.94 27.07 -41.21
C THR A 638 16.18 27.50 -40.45
N PHE A 639 16.47 26.76 -39.38
CA PHE A 639 17.73 26.78 -38.68
C PHE A 639 18.64 25.68 -39.23
N LEU A 640 19.82 26.06 -39.75
CA LEU A 640 20.82 25.13 -40.25
C LEU A 640 21.96 25.00 -39.24
N VAL A 641 22.18 23.80 -38.72
CA VAL A 641 23.21 23.54 -37.71
C VAL A 641 24.59 23.86 -38.30
N GLY A 642 25.38 24.67 -37.58
CA GLY A 642 26.71 25.11 -38.01
C GLY A 642 26.73 26.21 -39.08
N ILE A 643 25.58 26.66 -39.59
CA ILE A 643 25.48 27.74 -40.60
C ILE A 643 24.67 28.93 -40.07
N THR A 644 23.50 28.68 -39.48
CA THR A 644 22.64 29.73 -38.90
C THR A 644 23.15 30.10 -37.50
N PRO A 645 23.46 31.37 -37.20
CA PRO A 645 23.88 31.76 -35.85
C PRO A 645 22.73 31.64 -34.82
N PRO A 646 23.00 31.14 -33.60
CA PRO A 646 22.06 31.20 -32.49
C PRO A 646 21.64 32.65 -32.18
N GLY A 647 20.38 32.86 -31.81
CA GLY A 647 19.77 34.18 -31.59
C GLY A 647 19.50 34.99 -32.86
N SER A 648 19.70 34.41 -34.04
CA SER A 648 19.31 35.06 -35.31
C SER A 648 17.79 34.96 -35.54
N PRO A 649 17.22 35.74 -36.47
CA PRO A 649 15.80 35.62 -36.85
C PRO A 649 15.33 34.23 -37.32
N TRP A 650 16.26 33.34 -37.64
CA TRP A 650 16.00 31.95 -38.06
C TRP A 650 16.16 30.95 -36.91
N ASP A 651 16.59 31.42 -35.73
CA ASP A 651 16.61 30.68 -34.48
C ASP A 651 15.33 30.96 -33.69
N PHE A 652 14.22 30.43 -34.21
CA PHE A 652 12.88 30.67 -33.68
C PHE A 652 12.62 29.88 -32.39
N ASN A 653 11.67 30.35 -31.58
CA ASN A 653 11.22 29.63 -30.38
C ASN A 653 10.42 28.38 -30.76
N ILE A 654 10.67 27.31 -30.02
CA ILE A 654 9.83 26.10 -30.02
C ILE A 654 8.63 26.40 -29.13
N SER A 655 7.43 26.26 -29.67
CA SER A 655 6.16 26.64 -29.04
C SER A 655 5.30 25.41 -28.81
N ASP A 656 4.54 25.44 -27.72
CA ASP A 656 3.69 24.34 -27.28
C ASP A 656 2.61 24.00 -28.31
N GLY A 657 2.40 22.70 -28.55
CA GLY A 657 1.42 22.20 -29.51
C GLY A 657 1.75 22.43 -30.98
N VAL A 658 2.93 22.96 -31.33
CA VAL A 658 3.33 23.19 -32.73
C VAL A 658 4.20 22.05 -33.25
N GLY A 659 3.93 21.62 -34.48
CA GLY A 659 4.77 20.64 -35.18
C GLY A 659 6.02 21.27 -35.82
N TYR A 660 7.17 20.62 -35.65
CA TYR A 660 8.48 21.02 -36.16
C TYR A 660 9.12 19.90 -36.97
N TYR A 661 9.69 20.27 -38.11
CA TYR A 661 10.50 19.37 -38.92
C TYR A 661 11.93 19.33 -38.42
N LEU A 662 12.46 18.13 -38.28
CA LEU A 662 13.86 17.88 -37.95
C LEU A 662 14.50 17.10 -39.07
N SER A 663 15.71 17.49 -39.46
CA SER A 663 16.57 16.68 -40.31
C SER A 663 17.73 16.13 -39.47
N VAL A 664 17.99 14.84 -39.58
CA VAL A 664 19.13 14.15 -38.96
C VAL A 664 19.92 13.40 -40.01
N THR A 665 21.25 13.34 -39.86
CA THR A 665 22.16 12.71 -40.84
C THR A 665 22.24 11.19 -40.74
N ASN A 666 21.87 10.62 -39.59
CA ASN A 666 21.78 9.19 -39.34
C ASN A 666 20.60 8.92 -38.41
N ASP A 667 20.09 7.68 -38.40
CA ASP A 667 19.11 7.23 -37.41
C ASP A 667 19.67 7.47 -36.00
N THR A 668 18.86 8.08 -35.14
CA THR A 668 19.30 8.57 -33.82
C THR A 668 18.15 8.59 -32.85
N ASN A 669 18.48 8.59 -31.55
CA ASN A 669 17.50 8.77 -30.49
C ASN A 669 17.86 9.99 -29.66
N PHE A 670 16.85 10.69 -29.15
CA PHE A 670 17.06 11.69 -28.10
C PHE A 670 15.97 11.59 -27.04
N VAL A 671 16.32 12.02 -25.84
CA VAL A 671 15.43 12.04 -24.69
C VAL A 671 15.16 13.50 -24.34
N ILE A 672 13.90 13.83 -24.11
CA ILE A 672 13.52 15.11 -23.53
C ILE A 672 12.68 14.87 -22.28
N ASN A 673 12.91 15.67 -21.26
CA ASN A 673 12.16 15.62 -20.01
C ASN A 673 11.64 17.02 -19.64
N GLY A 674 10.58 17.05 -18.87
CA GLY A 674 10.04 18.26 -18.29
C GLY A 674 8.64 18.06 -17.75
N THR A 675 8.02 19.18 -17.34
CA THR A 675 6.62 19.20 -16.91
C THR A 675 5.71 18.99 -18.12
N PRO A 676 4.79 18.02 -18.11
CA PRO A 676 3.83 17.80 -19.21
C PRO A 676 3.00 19.05 -19.52
N LEU A 677 2.67 19.26 -20.79
CA LEU A 677 1.77 20.34 -21.20
C LEU A 677 0.32 20.07 -20.77
N ASP A 678 -0.23 20.95 -19.94
CA ASP A 678 -1.64 20.88 -19.49
C ASP A 678 -2.64 21.29 -20.57
N SER A 679 -2.26 22.25 -21.41
CA SER A 679 -3.08 22.73 -22.54
C SER A 679 -2.21 23.35 -23.61
N VAL A 680 -2.72 23.43 -24.84
CA VAL A 680 -2.06 24.20 -25.91
C VAL A 680 -3.03 25.15 -26.60
N ASN A 681 -2.48 26.21 -27.18
CA ASN A 681 -3.25 27.20 -27.95
C ASN A 681 -2.50 27.54 -29.23
N VAL A 682 -2.85 26.88 -30.34
CA VAL A 682 -2.22 27.14 -31.65
C VAL A 682 -3.18 27.92 -32.55
N THR A 683 -2.77 29.10 -32.99
CA THR A 683 -3.55 29.88 -33.95
C THR A 683 -3.42 29.26 -35.34
N LEU A 684 -4.56 28.90 -35.94
CA LEU A 684 -4.64 28.34 -37.28
C LEU A 684 -5.05 29.40 -38.30
N TYR A 685 -4.39 29.40 -39.45
CA TYR A 685 -4.67 30.28 -40.58
C TYR A 685 -5.31 29.49 -41.73
N PRO A 686 -6.20 30.10 -42.54
CA PRO A 686 -6.74 29.46 -43.74
C PRO A 686 -5.61 28.93 -44.63
N GLY A 687 -5.64 27.62 -44.93
CA GLY A 687 -4.54 26.93 -45.59
C GLY A 687 -3.88 25.89 -44.69
N TRP A 688 -2.60 25.61 -44.95
CA TRP A 688 -1.82 24.60 -44.23
C TRP A 688 -1.25 25.17 -42.92
N ASN A 689 -1.29 24.36 -41.87
CA ASN A 689 -0.72 24.64 -40.55
C ASN A 689 -0.01 23.39 -40.02
N THR A 690 0.93 23.56 -39.09
CA THR A 690 1.54 22.46 -38.34
C THR A 690 1.06 22.50 -36.89
N ILE A 691 0.61 21.35 -36.40
CA ILE A 691 0.22 21.15 -35.00
C ILE A 691 0.88 19.88 -34.47
N GLY A 692 0.86 19.70 -33.16
CA GLY A 692 1.57 18.63 -32.48
C GLY A 692 0.73 17.99 -31.39
N TRP A 693 0.63 16.66 -31.38
CA TRP A 693 -0.10 15.93 -30.36
C TRP A 693 0.74 15.73 -29.09
N TRP A 694 0.37 16.36 -27.98
CA TRP A 694 1.14 16.33 -26.72
C TRP A 694 0.55 15.39 -25.66
N LYS A 695 -0.67 14.88 -25.86
CA LYS A 695 -1.38 14.03 -24.88
C LYS A 695 -0.84 12.61 -24.92
N THR A 696 -0.67 12.01 -23.73
CA THR A 696 -0.21 10.62 -23.56
C THR A 696 -1.13 9.60 -24.23
N ARG A 697 -2.44 9.87 -24.22
CA ARG A 697 -3.42 9.04 -24.94
C ARG A 697 -3.38 9.35 -26.44
N ALA A 698 -3.10 8.33 -27.24
CA ALA A 698 -3.17 8.42 -28.69
C ALA A 698 -4.58 8.77 -29.19
N THR A 699 -4.65 9.38 -30.37
CA THR A 699 -5.90 9.68 -31.07
C THR A 699 -5.84 9.21 -32.52
N THR A 700 -6.90 9.45 -33.30
CA THR A 700 -6.94 9.17 -34.73
C THR A 700 -7.01 10.47 -35.53
N ALA A 701 -6.58 10.42 -36.79
CA ALA A 701 -6.67 11.56 -37.70
C ALA A 701 -8.11 12.09 -37.84
N SER A 702 -9.10 11.20 -37.88
CA SER A 702 -10.52 11.54 -37.95
C SER A 702 -11.03 12.21 -36.68
N PHE A 703 -10.63 11.73 -35.51
CA PHE A 703 -10.99 12.35 -34.24
C PHE A 703 -10.34 13.72 -34.10
N LEU A 704 -9.03 13.84 -34.34
CA LEU A 704 -8.34 15.13 -34.31
C LEU A 704 -8.98 16.14 -35.28
N ALA A 705 -9.31 15.71 -36.50
CA ALA A 705 -9.99 16.58 -37.47
C ALA A 705 -11.33 17.10 -36.96
N SER A 706 -12.09 16.27 -36.21
CA SER A 706 -13.37 16.67 -35.62
C SER A 706 -13.25 17.76 -34.56
N GLN A 707 -12.06 17.90 -33.96
CA GLN A 707 -11.75 18.90 -32.93
C GLN A 707 -11.23 20.22 -33.51
N ILE A 708 -10.98 20.27 -34.83
CA ILE A 708 -10.44 21.45 -35.51
C ILE A 708 -11.54 22.08 -36.35
N THR A 709 -11.89 23.33 -36.03
CA THR A 709 -12.90 24.08 -36.78
C THR A 709 -12.49 24.20 -38.25
N ASP A 710 -13.42 23.87 -39.15
CA ASP A 710 -13.25 23.94 -40.60
C ASP A 710 -12.04 23.16 -41.16
N CYS A 711 -11.68 22.05 -40.48
CA CYS A 711 -10.65 21.13 -40.94
C CYS A 711 -11.07 20.42 -42.24
N GLN A 712 -10.17 20.42 -43.22
CA GLN A 712 -10.34 19.77 -44.52
C GLN A 712 -9.46 18.53 -44.66
N THR A 713 -8.30 18.52 -44.02
CA THR A 713 -7.29 17.48 -44.21
C THR A 713 -6.35 17.40 -43.01
N VAL A 714 -5.97 16.18 -42.63
CA VAL A 714 -4.87 15.89 -41.68
C VAL A 714 -3.84 15.04 -42.41
N VAL A 715 -2.55 15.37 -42.30
CA VAL A 715 -1.46 14.67 -42.98
C VAL A 715 -0.36 14.34 -41.99
N GLN A 716 0.05 13.08 -41.96
CA GLN A 716 1.23 12.59 -41.27
C GLN A 716 2.42 12.49 -42.24
N TRP A 717 3.60 12.85 -41.76
CA TRP A 717 4.87 12.47 -42.37
C TRP A 717 5.37 11.20 -41.69
N ASP A 718 5.47 10.11 -42.46
CA ASP A 718 6.09 8.86 -42.01
C ASP A 718 7.58 8.90 -42.37
N ALA A 719 8.41 9.06 -41.33
CA ALA A 719 9.84 9.20 -41.46
C ALA A 719 10.55 7.88 -41.81
N GLU A 720 9.98 6.73 -41.42
CA GLU A 720 10.55 5.41 -41.73
C GLU A 720 10.40 5.11 -43.23
N THR A 721 9.24 5.42 -43.79
CA THR A 721 8.98 5.18 -45.22
C THR A 721 9.29 6.39 -46.12
N GLY A 722 9.53 7.56 -45.53
CA GLY A 722 9.77 8.82 -46.25
C GLY A 722 8.56 9.27 -47.07
N SER A 723 7.35 9.04 -46.57
CA SER A 723 6.11 9.25 -47.31
C SER A 723 5.05 10.01 -46.50
N PHE A 724 4.03 10.54 -47.19
CA PHE A 724 2.91 11.21 -46.55
C PHE A 724 1.66 10.31 -46.52
N VAL A 725 1.04 10.20 -45.35
CA VAL A 725 -0.28 9.59 -45.17
C VAL A 725 -1.31 10.69 -44.97
N THR A 726 -2.40 10.67 -45.75
CA THR A 726 -3.38 11.77 -45.80
C THR A 726 -4.78 11.28 -45.46
N PHE A 727 -5.40 11.94 -44.48
CA PHE A 727 -6.82 11.81 -44.15
C PHE A 727 -7.59 13.02 -44.70
N LEU A 728 -8.56 12.78 -45.60
CA LEU A 728 -9.41 13.81 -46.18
C LEU A 728 -10.76 13.84 -45.47
N VAL A 729 -11.10 14.96 -44.84
CA VAL A 729 -12.36 15.10 -44.09
C VAL A 729 -13.55 14.97 -45.05
N GLY A 730 -14.48 14.08 -44.73
CA GLY A 730 -15.67 13.78 -45.54
C GLY A 730 -15.43 12.89 -46.77
N ILE A 731 -14.18 12.45 -47.03
CA ILE A 731 -13.83 11.55 -48.14
C ILE A 731 -13.24 10.24 -47.62
N THR A 732 -12.27 10.32 -46.70
CA THR A 732 -11.64 9.14 -46.09
C THR A 732 -12.54 8.60 -44.97
N PRO A 733 -12.94 7.32 -45.00
CA PRO A 733 -13.74 6.73 -43.92
C PRO A 733 -12.95 6.65 -42.61
N PRO A 734 -13.57 6.93 -41.44
CA PRO A 734 -12.98 6.61 -40.14
C PRO A 734 -12.65 5.12 -40.01
N ASN A 735 -11.62 4.79 -39.24
CA ASN A 735 -11.07 3.44 -39.07
C ASN A 735 -10.53 2.78 -40.36
N SER A 736 -10.35 3.55 -41.43
CA SER A 736 -9.65 3.07 -42.63
C SER A 736 -8.13 3.10 -42.41
N PRO A 737 -7.33 2.41 -43.24
CA PRO A 737 -5.86 2.49 -43.19
C PRO A 737 -5.27 3.90 -43.32
N TRP A 738 -6.06 4.89 -43.74
CA TRP A 738 -5.67 6.30 -43.88
C TRP A 738 -6.17 7.16 -42.71
N ASP A 739 -6.93 6.58 -41.78
CA ASP A 739 -7.27 7.15 -40.48
C ASP A 739 -6.22 6.71 -39.45
N PHE A 740 -5.01 7.22 -39.63
CA PHE A 740 -3.83 6.82 -38.87
C PHE A 740 -3.91 7.27 -37.40
N THR A 741 -3.24 6.50 -36.54
CA THR A 741 -3.04 6.82 -35.13
C THR A 741 -2.05 7.99 -35.01
N ILE A 742 -2.35 8.92 -34.11
CA ILE A 742 -1.50 10.04 -33.74
C ILE A 742 -1.15 9.86 -32.27
N GLU A 743 0.13 9.63 -32.00
CA GLU A 743 0.69 9.35 -30.69
C GLU A 743 1.35 10.61 -30.09
N GLN A 744 1.63 10.55 -28.79
CA GLN A 744 2.29 11.64 -28.08
C GLN A 744 3.65 11.97 -28.73
N GLY A 745 3.93 13.25 -28.93
CA GLY A 745 5.18 13.72 -29.55
C GLY A 745 5.12 13.80 -31.08
N MET A 746 4.06 13.35 -31.73
CA MET A 746 3.91 13.44 -33.19
C MET A 746 3.48 14.84 -33.65
N GLY A 747 4.18 15.39 -34.63
CA GLY A 747 3.70 16.55 -35.40
C GLY A 747 2.88 16.12 -36.61
N VAL A 748 1.89 16.92 -36.99
CA VAL A 748 1.03 16.70 -38.18
C VAL A 748 0.75 18.00 -38.91
N PHE A 749 0.39 17.88 -40.19
CA PHE A 749 -0.16 18.98 -40.97
C PHE A 749 -1.67 18.95 -40.94
N VAL A 750 -2.26 20.13 -40.80
CA VAL A 750 -3.70 20.32 -40.96
C VAL A 750 -4.00 21.40 -41.97
N LYS A 751 -5.00 21.16 -42.80
CA LYS A 751 -5.52 22.16 -43.72
C LYS A 751 -6.88 22.63 -43.26
N VAL A 752 -7.07 23.93 -43.08
CA VAL A 752 -8.35 24.52 -42.66
C VAL A 752 -8.86 25.53 -43.69
N SER A 753 -10.19 25.65 -43.83
CA SER A 753 -10.79 26.65 -44.73
C SER A 753 -11.02 28.03 -44.10
N SER A 754 -10.99 28.13 -42.78
CA SER A 754 -11.09 29.40 -42.04
C SER A 754 -10.07 29.45 -40.91
N GLY A 755 -9.81 30.65 -40.39
CA GLY A 755 -8.91 30.83 -39.25
C GLY A 755 -9.61 30.47 -37.95
N SER A 756 -8.90 29.78 -37.05
CA SER A 756 -9.42 29.31 -35.77
C SER A 756 -8.28 29.20 -34.75
N ILE A 757 -8.61 28.83 -33.51
CA ILE A 757 -7.60 28.43 -32.53
C ILE A 757 -7.82 26.94 -32.29
N TRP A 758 -6.76 26.15 -32.48
CA TRP A 758 -6.75 24.79 -31.98
C TRP A 758 -6.39 24.83 -30.50
N THR A 759 -7.38 24.45 -29.70
CA THR A 759 -7.26 24.28 -28.26
C THR A 759 -7.37 22.80 -27.95
N GLY A 760 -6.65 22.32 -26.95
CA GLY A 760 -6.98 21.05 -26.34
C GLY A 760 -6.30 20.87 -25.01
#